data_AF-A0AAE2BXZ7-F1
#
_entry.id   AF-A0AAE2BXZ7-F1
#
_cell.length_a   1.000
_cell.length_b   1.000
_cell.length_c   1.000
_cell.angle_alpha   90.00
_cell.angle_beta   90.00
_cell.angle_gamma   90.00
#
_symmetry.space_group_name_H-M   'P 1'
#
loop_
_entity.id
_entity.type
_entity.pdbx_description
1 polymer ?
#
loop_
_entity_poly.entity_id
_entity_poly.type
_entity_poly.pdbx_seq_one_letter_code
_entity_poly.pdbx_strand_id
1 'polypeptide(L)'
;MINPSTFRKYKLLPAPHAEQRPFSGSHWTQRCYDKGSKLMLRSKRENAYNGNLVECSPVQAVAAVEKEAKAEEGEEVSRATLIWRAFKLPMYTVAFTPVTVGSAVAYWQTGLFSFGRYFALLASYIIVIAWVNLSNDVYDFDTGADKNKKESMVNLFGSRTAINVIAWSLLVLGVLGLSLVALKAGNPRSMMFLAAAIFGFYLYQCPPFRLSYHGVGEPLLFISFGPFSTIPFYLLHSVKRELPISSTVIWASVLVGLTTSLILFCSHFHQIEDDKAVGKMSPLVRLGTEKGSLVVKWSVIGLYSLLFALGFTQTLPFTSVLLSALTLPMANLIVSFVQKNHMDSLCLLGSWWLECSLNSLFHKRSVFKLRSDGDCVETRKDGCIYGRREHLLPSFDFLLCCAIATCDSSYDYSASIQCLAEPLDPQYGGGLVGNPNFDSGLDEWSVFGGGKVAVRKSKKAWLQLDKGKDIVSAFLEIPNGQSKNTQVELWIDNVSLKPFTRIEWQQQQNKSIDRIRKRKIREFITAGTIINHKAYQDWFTSRFTATTFNNEMKWYYTELYPGKENYTVTDAMVSFFKKNRIAIRGHAILWAAGNVTQPWVKILPPKEILKAAVRRMGSVVSRYLGDVIAWDVMNENLHYSFYEEKIRPNATSMFYQIARALDPQTPLFLNEYNTLEFPLDMAVIPSKYVEKIREIRSFPGNERLKMQIGLQGHFWRKPNVSHMRATLDVLGAINTPIWLTELDTKRGPNQAAELEEVMREAFSHPAVEGIIVWGGWKPTGCNQTCLTDKNYEVLPKGCAEMCLIDNNFKNLPAGDVVDKLINEWKTTNVTGVTDGDGVFEHKVFLGDYSVTYSHPLIPRPVKKYSV
;
A
#
# COMPACT_ATOMS: atom_id res chain seq x y z
N MET A 1 -36.34 12.52 -67.73
CA MET A 1 -36.00 11.23 -67.09
C MET A 1 -34.49 11.09 -67.14
N ILE A 2 -33.81 10.87 -66.01
CA ILE A 2 -32.35 10.66 -65.95
C ILE A 2 -32.08 9.48 -64.99
N ASN A 3 -31.03 8.70 -65.27
CA ASN A 3 -30.82 7.35 -64.77
C ASN A 3 -30.43 7.32 -63.26
N PRO A 4 -31.08 6.50 -62.40
CA PRO A 4 -30.71 6.34 -60.99
C PRO A 4 -29.32 5.72 -60.73
N SER A 5 -28.62 5.21 -61.75
CA SER A 5 -27.45 4.33 -61.57
C SER A 5 -26.11 5.02 -61.28
N THR A 6 -26.04 6.36 -61.17
CA THR A 6 -24.78 7.12 -61.04
C THR A 6 -24.51 7.71 -59.66
N PHE A 7 -25.31 7.40 -58.63
CA PHE A 7 -24.89 7.64 -57.24
C PHE A 7 -23.75 6.70 -56.84
N ARG A 8 -22.51 7.09 -57.18
CA ARG A 8 -21.31 6.52 -56.58
C ARG A 8 -21.39 6.74 -55.07
N LYS A 9 -21.53 5.65 -54.31
CA LYS A 9 -21.38 5.70 -52.86
C LYS A 9 -19.91 6.00 -52.56
N TYR A 10 -19.59 7.27 -52.29
CA TYR A 10 -18.35 7.67 -51.61
C TYR A 10 -18.39 7.08 -50.20
N LYS A 11 -17.97 5.82 -50.11
CA LYS A 11 -17.76 5.11 -48.86
C LYS A 11 -16.49 5.73 -48.24
N LEU A 12 -16.67 6.58 -47.23
CA LEU A 12 -15.57 6.99 -46.35
C LEU A 12 -14.77 5.74 -45.98
N LEU A 13 -13.52 5.69 -46.41
CA LEU A 13 -12.59 4.64 -46.00
C LEU A 13 -12.19 4.97 -44.56
N PRO A 14 -12.53 4.14 -43.56
CA PRO A 14 -11.91 4.29 -42.27
C PRO A 14 -10.42 4.01 -42.44
N ALA A 15 -9.58 4.95 -41.99
CA ALA A 15 -8.22 4.57 -41.60
C ALA A 15 -8.33 3.44 -40.55
N PRO A 16 -7.49 2.39 -40.60
CA PRO A 16 -7.82 1.10 -40.02
C PRO A 16 -7.92 1.14 -38.48
N HIS A 17 -9.15 1.31 -37.98
CA HIS A 17 -9.52 0.79 -36.68
C HIS A 17 -9.36 -0.73 -36.71
N ALA A 18 -8.60 -1.28 -35.77
CA ALA A 18 -8.60 -2.71 -35.50
C ALA A 18 -9.92 -3.10 -34.79
N GLU A 19 -11.00 -3.26 -35.57
CA GLU A 19 -12.25 -3.88 -35.08
C GLU A 19 -12.00 -5.36 -34.75
N GLN A 20 -11.48 -5.65 -33.56
CA GLN A 20 -11.61 -6.99 -32.97
C GLN A 20 -13.05 -7.20 -32.50
N ARG A 21 -13.94 -7.54 -33.44
CA ARG A 21 -15.23 -8.17 -33.11
C ARG A 21 -15.00 -9.64 -32.72
N PRO A 22 -15.77 -10.18 -31.76
CA PRO A 22 -15.43 -11.44 -31.11
C PRO A 22 -15.61 -12.63 -32.06
N PHE A 23 -14.55 -13.41 -32.25
CA PHE A 23 -14.63 -14.68 -32.97
C PHE A 23 -15.23 -15.78 -32.09
N SER A 24 -16.29 -16.40 -32.61
CA SER A 24 -16.86 -17.64 -32.06
C SER A 24 -17.22 -18.57 -33.23
N GLY A 25 -16.90 -19.86 -33.12
CA GLY A 25 -17.44 -20.89 -34.02
C GLY A 25 -16.77 -21.10 -35.39
N SER A 26 -15.52 -21.56 -35.40
CA SER A 26 -15.02 -22.74 -36.15
C SER A 26 -15.34 -22.99 -37.66
N HIS A 27 -14.27 -23.32 -38.40
CA HIS A 27 -14.14 -24.21 -39.59
C HIS A 27 -14.48 -23.75 -41.02
N TRP A 28 -13.43 -23.69 -41.86
CA TRP A 28 -13.17 -24.36 -43.17
C TRP A 28 -11.69 -24.04 -43.55
N THR A 29 -10.83 -24.84 -44.20
CA THR A 29 -10.73 -26.29 -44.56
C THR A 29 -9.78 -27.02 -43.55
N GLN A 30 -9.21 -28.23 -43.65
CA GLN A 30 -8.84 -29.24 -44.70
C GLN A 30 -7.56 -28.93 -45.52
N ARG A 31 -6.54 -29.80 -45.64
CA ARG A 31 -6.39 -31.25 -45.26
C ARG A 31 -5.00 -31.57 -44.63
N CYS A 32 -4.96 -32.50 -43.67
CA CYS A 32 -4.04 -33.66 -43.66
C CYS A 32 -4.39 -34.64 -42.52
N TYR A 33 -4.80 -35.87 -42.86
CA TYR A 33 -4.97 -37.12 -42.06
C TYR A 33 -5.56 -37.10 -40.62
N ASP A 34 -6.19 -38.16 -40.10
CA ASP A 34 -7.16 -39.15 -40.64
C ASP A 34 -7.85 -39.87 -39.45
N LYS A 35 -9.00 -40.53 -39.69
CA LYS A 35 -9.76 -41.44 -38.80
C LYS A 35 -10.48 -40.82 -37.58
N GLY A 36 -11.79 -41.11 -37.48
CA GLY A 36 -12.41 -41.41 -36.17
C GLY A 36 -13.68 -40.65 -35.75
N SER A 37 -14.83 -41.09 -36.28
CA SER A 37 -16.15 -41.07 -35.58
C SER A 37 -16.87 -39.74 -35.29
N LYS A 38 -18.14 -39.69 -35.74
CA LYS A 38 -19.11 -38.59 -35.59
C LYS A 38 -19.76 -38.61 -34.19
N LEU A 39 -20.23 -37.44 -33.71
CA LEU A 39 -21.65 -37.25 -33.38
C LEU A 39 -22.03 -35.76 -33.19
N MET A 40 -23.25 -35.40 -33.57
CA MET A 40 -23.92 -34.13 -33.24
C MET A 40 -24.90 -34.33 -32.10
N LEU A 41 -25.26 -33.25 -31.39
CA LEU A 41 -26.68 -32.96 -31.08
C LEU A 41 -26.89 -31.46 -30.80
N ARG A 42 -28.10 -30.95 -31.08
CA ARG A 42 -28.46 -29.52 -31.01
C ARG A 42 -29.96 -29.31 -30.80
N SER A 43 -30.37 -28.72 -29.68
CA SER A 43 -31.61 -27.93 -29.49
C SER A 43 -31.41 -27.08 -28.21
N LYS A 44 -31.72 -25.78 -28.08
CA LYS A 44 -32.78 -24.87 -28.59
C LYS A 44 -34.13 -25.01 -27.86
N ARG A 45 -34.72 -23.86 -27.50
CA ARG A 45 -35.98 -23.58 -26.73
C ARG A 45 -35.80 -23.30 -25.23
N GLU A 46 -36.58 -22.45 -24.57
CA GLU A 46 -37.35 -21.23 -24.94
C GLU A 46 -37.73 -20.47 -23.64
N ASN A 47 -38.32 -19.28 -23.75
CA ASN A 47 -38.62 -18.33 -22.66
C ASN A 47 -39.29 -18.89 -21.38
N ALA A 48 -38.82 -18.44 -20.22
CA ALA A 48 -39.65 -18.27 -19.01
C ALA A 48 -39.09 -17.15 -18.12
N TYR A 49 -39.72 -15.96 -18.13
CA TYR A 49 -39.50 -14.92 -17.12
C TYR A 49 -40.42 -15.20 -15.92
N ASN A 50 -39.84 -15.51 -14.76
CA ASN A 50 -40.54 -15.39 -13.47
C ASN A 50 -39.68 -14.51 -12.56
N GLY A 51 -40.13 -13.29 -12.33
CA GLY A 51 -39.43 -12.33 -11.49
C GLY A 51 -39.80 -12.52 -10.02
N ASN A 52 -38.84 -12.96 -9.20
CA ASN A 52 -38.96 -12.85 -7.75
C ASN A 52 -38.58 -11.43 -7.33
N LEU A 53 -39.55 -10.67 -6.85
CA LEU A 53 -39.29 -9.46 -6.06
C LEU A 53 -38.62 -9.89 -4.75
N VAL A 54 -37.37 -9.47 -4.56
CA VAL A 54 -36.63 -9.66 -3.30
C VAL A 54 -36.66 -8.33 -2.54
N GLU A 55 -37.39 -8.29 -1.43
CA GLU A 55 -37.32 -7.17 -0.49
C GLU A 55 -35.98 -7.19 0.25
N CYS A 56 -35.15 -6.17 0.04
CA CYS A 56 -33.84 -6.04 0.68
C CYS A 56 -33.95 -5.67 2.17
N SER A 57 -34.21 -6.66 3.03
CA SER A 57 -34.09 -6.52 4.48
C SER A 57 -32.62 -6.62 4.92
N PRO A 58 -32.08 -5.65 5.72
CA PRO A 58 -30.67 -5.65 6.14
C PRO A 58 -30.19 -6.88 6.91
N VAL A 59 -31.10 -7.72 7.42
CA VAL A 59 -30.78 -8.87 8.26
C VAL A 59 -30.10 -10.01 7.48
N GLN A 60 -30.47 -10.22 6.21
CA GLN A 60 -29.95 -11.35 5.42
C GLN A 60 -28.47 -11.21 5.03
N ALA A 61 -27.96 -9.99 4.90
CA ALA A 61 -26.56 -9.73 4.60
C ALA A 61 -25.62 -10.21 5.72
N VAL A 62 -26.07 -10.16 6.99
CA VAL A 62 -25.28 -10.61 8.14
C VAL A 62 -25.14 -12.14 8.16
N ALA A 63 -26.24 -12.85 7.89
CA ALA A 63 -26.28 -14.33 7.92
C ALA A 63 -25.49 -14.99 6.77
N ALA A 64 -25.22 -14.26 5.67
CA ALA A 64 -24.31 -14.72 4.61
C ALA A 64 -22.85 -14.68 5.07
N VAL A 65 -22.43 -13.54 5.64
CA VAL A 65 -21.05 -13.33 6.15
C VAL A 65 -20.69 -14.33 7.25
N GLU A 66 -21.62 -14.67 8.14
CA GLU A 66 -21.40 -15.68 9.19
C GLU A 66 -21.26 -17.12 8.65
N LYS A 67 -21.71 -17.40 7.42
CA LYS A 67 -21.46 -18.69 6.74
C LYS A 67 -20.11 -18.72 6.03
N GLU A 68 -19.72 -17.65 5.34
CA GLU A 68 -18.44 -17.59 4.62
C GLU A 68 -17.25 -17.56 5.59
N ALA A 69 -17.41 -16.97 6.79
CA ALA A 69 -16.42 -16.99 7.86
C ALA A 69 -16.05 -18.41 8.38
N LYS A 70 -16.77 -19.47 7.96
CA LYS A 70 -16.44 -20.88 8.24
C LYS A 70 -15.82 -21.63 7.06
N ALA A 71 -15.57 -20.96 5.93
CA ALA A 71 -14.96 -21.55 4.73
C ALA A 71 -13.50 -21.11 4.51
N GLU A 72 -13.07 -19.96 5.05
CA GLU A 72 -11.76 -19.35 4.77
C GLU A 72 -10.57 -19.82 5.64
N GLU A 73 -10.60 -21.01 6.27
CA GLU A 73 -9.46 -21.54 7.05
C GLU A 73 -8.33 -22.19 6.20
N GLY A 74 -8.30 -21.88 4.90
CA GLY A 74 -7.59 -22.69 3.88
C GLY A 74 -6.26 -22.15 3.31
N GLU A 75 -5.86 -20.90 3.50
CA GLU A 75 -4.61 -20.40 2.88
C GLU A 75 -3.34 -20.77 3.68
N GLU A 76 -2.30 -21.20 2.95
CA GLU A 76 -1.02 -21.62 3.54
C GLU A 76 -0.01 -20.47 3.67
N VAL A 77 0.21 -20.02 4.91
CA VAL A 77 1.29 -19.10 5.28
C VAL A 77 2.63 -19.63 4.77
N SER A 78 3.40 -18.80 4.05
CA SER A 78 4.65 -19.23 3.42
C SER A 78 5.63 -19.89 4.42
N ARG A 79 6.31 -20.96 3.97
CA ARG A 79 7.25 -21.72 4.81
C ARG A 79 8.39 -20.84 5.37
N ALA A 80 8.82 -19.82 4.64
CA ALA A 80 9.81 -18.85 5.11
C ALA A 80 9.27 -17.98 6.26
N THR A 81 8.02 -17.52 6.16
CA THR A 81 7.32 -16.78 7.23
C THR A 81 7.13 -17.65 8.47
N LEU A 82 6.77 -18.93 8.28
CA LEU A 82 6.63 -19.88 9.39
C LEU A 82 7.97 -20.17 10.07
N ILE A 83 9.05 -20.40 9.32
CA ILE A 83 10.41 -20.58 9.87
C ILE A 83 10.85 -19.34 10.68
N TRP A 84 10.59 -18.13 10.16
CA TRP A 84 10.92 -16.89 10.89
C TRP A 84 10.13 -16.74 12.20
N ARG A 85 8.84 -17.12 12.22
CA ARG A 85 8.02 -17.18 13.45
C ARG A 85 8.56 -18.26 14.41
N ALA A 86 8.91 -19.45 13.90
CA ALA A 86 9.37 -20.60 14.67
C ALA A 86 10.73 -20.39 15.37
N PHE A 87 11.60 -19.52 14.83
CA PHE A 87 12.83 -19.11 15.51
C PHE A 87 12.59 -18.27 16.78
N LYS A 88 11.38 -17.73 17.02
CA LYS A 88 11.01 -16.96 18.22
C LYS A 88 12.00 -15.83 18.56
N LEU A 89 12.50 -15.11 17.56
CA LEU A 89 13.58 -14.11 17.68
C LEU A 89 13.45 -13.11 18.87
N PRO A 90 12.26 -12.59 19.23
CA PRO A 90 12.12 -11.71 20.41
C PRO A 90 12.56 -12.35 21.74
N MET A 91 12.46 -13.67 21.88
CA MET A 91 12.86 -14.39 23.10
C MET A 91 14.37 -14.36 23.36
N TYR A 92 15.21 -14.06 22.36
CA TYR A 92 16.66 -13.89 22.60
C TYR A 92 17.00 -12.61 23.36
N THR A 93 16.04 -11.73 23.64
CA THR A 93 16.22 -10.61 24.58
C THR A 93 16.58 -11.10 25.99
N VAL A 94 16.04 -12.24 26.45
CA VAL A 94 16.43 -12.83 27.75
C VAL A 94 17.81 -13.51 27.72
N ALA A 95 18.39 -13.74 26.53
CA ALA A 95 19.80 -14.08 26.39
C ALA A 95 20.71 -12.84 26.57
N PHE A 96 20.28 -11.70 26.02
CA PHE A 96 21.04 -10.45 26.07
C PHE A 96 21.14 -9.89 27.50
N THR A 97 19.99 -9.70 28.17
CA THR A 97 19.91 -8.93 29.43
C THR A 97 20.85 -9.42 30.55
N PRO A 98 20.96 -10.73 30.89
CA PRO A 98 21.87 -11.20 31.94
C PRO A 98 23.34 -10.91 31.63
N VAL A 99 23.75 -11.05 30.37
CA VAL A 99 25.12 -10.77 29.93
C VAL A 99 25.39 -9.27 30.04
N THR A 100 24.53 -8.44 29.45
CA THR A 100 24.70 -6.97 29.44
C THR A 100 24.68 -6.37 30.83
N VAL A 101 23.76 -6.80 31.71
CA VAL A 101 23.68 -6.32 33.10
C VAL A 101 24.91 -6.78 33.90
N GLY A 102 25.32 -8.05 33.78
CA GLY A 102 26.54 -8.56 34.43
C GLY A 102 27.79 -7.77 34.01
N SER A 103 27.99 -7.59 32.71
CA SER A 103 29.10 -6.81 32.15
C SER A 103 29.05 -5.31 32.52
N ALA A 104 27.85 -4.72 32.63
CA ALA A 104 27.68 -3.32 33.03
C ALA A 104 28.04 -3.09 34.51
N VAL A 105 27.63 -3.99 35.41
CA VAL A 105 28.04 -3.92 36.84
C VAL A 105 29.54 -4.18 36.99
N ALA A 106 30.12 -5.07 36.18
CA ALA A 106 31.56 -5.32 36.17
C ALA A 106 32.35 -4.09 35.69
N TYR A 107 31.87 -3.41 34.64
CA TYR A 107 32.45 -2.15 34.17
C TYR A 107 32.32 -1.04 35.22
N TRP A 108 31.14 -0.87 35.83
CA TRP A 108 30.90 0.13 36.89
C TRP A 108 31.86 -0.02 38.07
N GLN A 109 32.22 -1.25 38.45
CA GLN A 109 33.06 -1.52 39.62
C GLN A 109 34.57 -1.65 39.30
N THR A 110 34.98 -1.69 38.04
CA THR A 110 36.40 -1.85 37.64
C THR A 110 36.93 -0.77 36.70
N GLY A 111 36.06 -0.02 36.03
CA GLY A 111 36.42 0.85 34.90
C GLY A 111 36.88 0.10 33.64
N LEU A 112 36.82 -1.25 33.61
CA LEU A 112 37.35 -2.08 32.54
C LEU A 112 36.23 -2.82 31.79
N PHE A 113 36.20 -2.66 30.47
CA PHE A 113 35.31 -3.40 29.58
C PHE A 113 36.12 -4.11 28.49
N SER A 114 35.68 -5.31 28.10
CA SER A 114 36.33 -6.10 27.04
C SER A 114 35.28 -6.57 26.04
N PHE A 115 35.22 -5.89 24.90
CA PHE A 115 34.32 -6.22 23.79
C PHE A 115 34.48 -7.68 23.34
N GLY A 116 35.71 -8.19 23.24
CA GLY A 116 35.98 -9.57 22.87
C GLY A 116 35.43 -10.60 23.85
N ARG A 117 35.47 -10.34 25.16
CA ARG A 117 34.83 -11.21 26.17
C ARG A 117 33.31 -11.08 26.11
N TYR A 118 32.79 -9.86 26.02
CA TYR A 118 31.35 -9.58 25.94
C TYR A 118 30.68 -10.35 24.79
N PHE A 119 31.19 -10.19 23.56
CA PHE A 119 30.61 -10.86 22.40
C PHE A 119 30.83 -12.38 22.42
N ALA A 120 31.93 -12.88 22.99
CA ALA A 120 32.14 -14.32 23.17
C ALA A 120 31.14 -14.94 24.16
N LEU A 121 30.87 -14.27 25.29
CA LEU A 121 29.85 -14.69 26.27
C LEU A 121 28.45 -14.63 25.66
N LEU A 122 28.11 -13.51 25.01
CA LEU A 122 26.81 -13.29 24.39
C LEU A 122 26.53 -14.33 23.29
N ALA A 123 27.48 -14.60 22.38
CA ALA A 123 27.32 -15.61 21.34
C ALA A 123 27.17 -17.02 21.94
N SER A 124 28.00 -17.38 22.93
CA SER A 124 27.93 -18.71 23.57
C SER A 124 26.61 -18.91 24.33
N TYR A 125 26.10 -17.86 24.97
CA TYR A 125 24.85 -17.92 25.72
C TYR A 125 23.60 -17.87 24.81
N ILE A 126 23.64 -17.12 23.70
CA ILE A 126 22.60 -17.20 22.65
C ILE A 126 22.48 -18.63 22.10
N ILE A 127 23.60 -19.34 21.92
CA ILE A 127 23.61 -20.75 21.51
C ILE A 127 22.97 -21.66 22.58
N VAL A 128 23.20 -21.41 23.87
CA VAL A 128 22.48 -22.13 24.96
C VAL A 128 20.98 -21.82 24.94
N ILE A 129 20.57 -20.56 24.76
CA ILE A 129 19.14 -20.21 24.68
C ILE A 129 18.48 -20.75 23.41
N ALA A 130 19.23 -20.97 22.32
CA ALA A 130 18.74 -21.71 21.16
C ALA A 130 18.45 -23.19 21.47
N TRP A 131 19.27 -23.85 22.30
CA TRP A 131 18.94 -25.17 22.85
C TRP A 131 17.66 -25.14 23.71
N VAL A 132 17.50 -24.13 24.57
CA VAL A 132 16.29 -23.98 25.40
C VAL A 132 15.06 -23.88 24.49
N ASN A 133 15.05 -22.96 23.52
CA ASN A 133 13.92 -22.76 22.61
C ASN A 133 13.58 -24.01 21.77
N LEU A 134 14.58 -24.71 21.23
CA LEU A 134 14.38 -25.88 20.37
C LEU A 134 14.03 -27.16 21.15
N SER A 135 14.61 -27.39 22.33
CA SER A 135 14.24 -28.56 23.13
C SER A 135 12.89 -28.38 23.84
N ASN A 136 12.46 -27.15 24.13
CA ASN A 136 11.08 -26.88 24.53
C ASN A 136 10.11 -27.28 23.40
N ASP A 137 10.36 -26.86 22.16
CA ASP A 137 9.55 -27.21 20.98
C ASP A 137 9.47 -28.74 20.76
N VAL A 138 10.57 -29.47 21.00
CA VAL A 138 10.59 -30.94 20.99
C VAL A 138 9.72 -31.56 22.09
N TYR A 139 9.82 -31.08 23.34
CA TYR A 139 9.10 -31.70 24.46
C TYR A 139 7.63 -31.26 24.57
N ASP A 140 7.26 -30.09 24.04
CA ASP A 140 5.86 -29.64 23.88
C ASP A 140 5.18 -30.28 22.65
N PHE A 141 5.96 -30.71 21.64
CA PHE A 141 5.46 -31.64 20.62
C PHE A 141 5.18 -33.02 21.22
N ASP A 142 6.08 -33.57 22.05
CA ASP A 142 5.91 -34.87 22.70
C ASP A 142 4.70 -34.94 23.65
N THR A 143 4.22 -33.82 24.21
CA THR A 143 2.98 -33.75 25.03
C THR A 143 1.72 -33.49 24.19
N GLY A 144 1.87 -33.16 22.92
CA GLY A 144 0.78 -32.74 22.04
C GLY A 144 0.37 -31.27 22.17
N ALA A 145 1.07 -30.46 22.99
CA ALA A 145 0.79 -29.03 23.14
C ALA A 145 1.00 -28.26 21.82
N ASP A 146 2.06 -28.61 21.08
CA ASP A 146 2.39 -27.98 19.79
C ASP A 146 1.80 -28.71 18.57
N LYS A 147 0.85 -29.64 18.78
CA LYS A 147 0.31 -30.54 17.73
C LYS A 147 -0.34 -29.82 16.53
N ASN A 148 -1.02 -28.69 16.77
CA ASN A 148 -1.72 -27.93 15.73
C ASN A 148 -0.94 -26.66 15.28
N LYS A 149 0.30 -26.48 15.74
CA LYS A 149 1.04 -25.22 15.68
C LYS A 149 1.91 -25.15 14.44
N LYS A 150 1.50 -24.36 13.43
CA LYS A 150 2.20 -24.24 12.14
C LYS A 150 3.62 -23.63 12.27
N GLU A 151 3.90 -22.94 13.37
CA GLU A 151 5.19 -22.35 13.74
C GLU A 151 6.03 -23.19 14.73
N SER A 152 5.76 -24.49 14.91
CA SER A 152 6.69 -25.40 15.59
C SER A 152 7.80 -25.86 14.64
N MET A 153 9.05 -25.93 15.13
CA MET A 153 10.20 -26.42 14.35
C MET A 153 10.08 -27.92 14.07
N VAL A 154 9.56 -28.71 15.01
CA VAL A 154 9.27 -30.14 14.77
C VAL A 154 8.27 -30.32 13.64
N ASN A 155 7.18 -29.53 13.63
CA ASN A 155 6.16 -29.58 12.56
C ASN A 155 6.74 -29.12 11.20
N LEU A 156 7.51 -28.03 11.18
CA LEU A 156 8.05 -27.44 9.94
C LEU A 156 9.11 -28.28 9.23
N PHE A 157 9.84 -29.11 9.98
CA PHE A 157 10.89 -29.99 9.45
C PHE A 157 10.49 -31.47 9.46
N GLY A 158 9.31 -31.82 9.98
CA GLY A 158 8.76 -33.18 9.99
C GLY A 158 9.58 -34.21 10.78
N SER A 159 10.54 -33.78 11.61
CA SER A 159 11.51 -34.68 12.25
C SER A 159 11.88 -34.22 13.66
N ARG A 160 11.10 -34.72 14.64
CA ARG A 160 11.34 -34.58 16.08
C ARG A 160 12.77 -35.01 16.46
N THR A 161 13.30 -36.05 15.83
CA THR A 161 14.67 -36.54 16.05
C THR A 161 15.72 -35.55 15.57
N ALA A 162 15.56 -34.95 14.38
CA ALA A 162 16.54 -33.99 13.85
C ALA A 162 16.60 -32.71 14.69
N ILE A 163 15.45 -32.14 15.07
CA ILE A 163 15.41 -30.94 15.91
C ILE A 163 16.00 -31.22 17.30
N ASN A 164 15.76 -32.40 17.88
CA ASN A 164 16.38 -32.81 19.15
C ASN A 164 17.91 -32.92 19.03
N VAL A 165 18.44 -33.55 17.97
CA VAL A 165 19.91 -33.64 17.75
C VAL A 165 20.53 -32.26 17.57
N ILE A 166 19.87 -31.35 16.83
CA ILE A 166 20.33 -29.96 16.68
C ILE A 166 20.34 -29.24 18.04
N ALA A 167 19.28 -29.37 18.84
CA ALA A 167 19.19 -28.75 20.15
C ALA A 167 20.34 -29.21 21.08
N TRP A 168 20.57 -30.53 21.22
CA TRP A 168 21.65 -31.05 22.06
C TRP A 168 23.05 -30.68 21.53
N SER A 169 23.23 -30.60 20.21
CA SER A 169 24.47 -30.12 19.59
C SER A 169 24.75 -28.65 19.92
N LEU A 170 23.70 -27.81 19.93
CA LEU A 170 23.80 -26.42 20.35
C LEU A 170 24.14 -26.30 21.84
N LEU A 171 23.54 -27.10 22.73
CA LEU A 171 23.93 -27.10 24.15
C LEU A 171 25.43 -27.36 24.32
N VAL A 172 25.96 -28.40 23.67
CA VAL A 172 27.39 -28.74 23.74
C VAL A 172 28.25 -27.58 23.22
N LEU A 173 27.90 -27.00 22.06
CA LEU A 173 28.65 -25.87 21.49
C LEU A 173 28.63 -24.63 22.40
N GLY A 174 27.47 -24.30 22.99
CA GLY A 174 27.32 -23.17 23.90
C GLY A 174 28.07 -23.37 25.22
N VAL A 175 28.00 -24.56 25.81
CA VAL A 175 28.76 -24.94 27.01
C VAL A 175 30.26 -24.89 26.75
N LEU A 176 30.73 -25.38 25.60
CA LEU A 176 32.14 -25.28 25.20
C LEU A 176 32.58 -23.81 25.06
N GLY A 177 31.78 -22.96 24.42
CA GLY A 177 32.04 -21.53 24.31
C GLY A 177 32.15 -20.83 25.67
N LEU A 178 31.17 -21.04 26.56
CA LEU A 178 31.18 -20.52 27.93
C LEU A 178 32.38 -21.05 28.73
N SER A 179 32.75 -22.32 28.55
CA SER A 179 33.90 -22.96 29.21
C SER A 179 35.22 -22.35 28.75
N LEU A 180 35.39 -22.09 27.46
CA LEU A 180 36.58 -21.45 26.91
C LEU A 180 36.75 -20.00 27.42
N VAL A 181 35.67 -19.27 27.69
CA VAL A 181 35.76 -17.95 28.35
C VAL A 181 36.03 -18.09 29.85
N ALA A 182 35.40 -19.04 30.54
CA ALA A 182 35.61 -19.27 31.97
C ALA A 182 37.04 -19.69 32.31
N LEU A 183 37.65 -20.56 31.50
CA LEU A 183 39.06 -20.94 31.62
C LEU A 183 39.98 -19.73 31.40
N LYS A 184 39.70 -18.88 30.39
CA LYS A 184 40.45 -17.63 30.14
C LYS A 184 40.23 -16.54 31.20
N ALA A 185 39.17 -16.64 31.99
CA ALA A 185 38.87 -15.75 33.11
C ALA A 185 39.37 -16.29 34.47
N GLY A 186 39.79 -17.56 34.54
CA GLY A 186 40.29 -18.22 35.75
C GLY A 186 39.26 -18.38 36.89
N ASN A 187 37.95 -18.31 36.59
CA ASN A 187 36.90 -18.25 37.61
C ASN A 187 36.01 -19.51 37.60
N PRO A 188 36.35 -20.58 38.34
CA PRO A 188 35.58 -21.84 38.34
C PRO A 188 34.20 -21.69 38.97
N ARG A 189 34.02 -20.78 39.95
CA ARG A 189 32.71 -20.50 40.58
C ARG A 189 31.68 -20.06 39.55
N SER A 190 32.10 -19.30 38.54
CA SER A 190 31.23 -18.87 37.44
C SER A 190 30.65 -20.03 36.64
N MET A 191 31.43 -21.10 36.46
CA MET A 191 30.95 -22.30 35.77
C MET A 191 29.92 -23.07 36.61
N MET A 192 30.06 -23.08 37.94
CA MET A 192 29.06 -23.70 38.83
C MET A 192 27.70 -23.00 38.73
N PHE A 193 27.68 -21.66 38.71
CA PHE A 193 26.44 -20.90 38.52
C PHE A 193 25.82 -21.13 37.13
N LEU A 194 26.61 -21.08 36.05
CA LEU A 194 26.11 -21.33 34.69
C LEU A 194 25.61 -22.78 34.51
N ALA A 195 26.27 -23.77 35.11
CA ALA A 195 25.78 -25.14 35.14
C ALA A 195 24.46 -25.27 35.90
N ALA A 196 24.29 -24.53 37.01
CA ALA A 196 23.02 -24.49 37.74
C ALA A 196 21.90 -23.78 36.97
N ALA A 197 22.20 -22.74 36.19
CA ALA A 197 21.23 -22.11 35.28
C ALA A 197 20.80 -23.06 34.15
N ILE A 198 21.76 -23.76 33.51
CA ILE A 198 21.49 -24.76 32.47
C ILE A 198 20.69 -25.94 33.03
N PHE A 199 20.98 -26.39 34.25
CA PHE A 199 20.18 -27.40 34.94
C PHE A 199 18.78 -26.88 35.28
N GLY A 200 18.63 -25.61 35.64
CA GLY A 200 17.33 -24.96 35.81
C GLY A 200 16.50 -24.95 34.51
N PHE A 201 17.11 -24.59 33.38
CA PHE A 201 16.48 -24.69 32.05
C PHE A 201 16.13 -26.14 31.67
N TYR A 202 16.96 -27.12 32.05
CA TYR A 202 16.63 -28.54 31.90
C TYR A 202 15.39 -28.92 32.73
N LEU A 203 15.38 -28.60 34.03
CA LEU A 203 14.25 -28.91 34.92
C LEU A 203 12.94 -28.24 34.48
N TYR A 204 13.01 -27.08 33.82
CA TYR A 204 11.87 -26.31 33.34
C TYR A 204 11.04 -27.07 32.28
N GLN A 205 11.69 -27.75 31.33
CA GLN A 205 11.03 -28.34 30.13
C GLN A 205 11.36 -29.82 29.84
N CYS A 206 12.46 -30.35 30.35
CA CYS A 206 12.90 -31.70 30.00
C CYS A 206 12.21 -32.78 30.84
N PRO A 207 11.94 -33.97 30.27
CA PRO A 207 11.61 -35.16 31.04
C PRO A 207 12.75 -35.54 32.03
N PRO A 208 12.43 -36.16 33.18
CA PRO A 208 11.09 -36.46 33.68
C PRO A 208 10.39 -35.27 34.37
N PHE A 209 11.08 -34.14 34.60
CA PHE A 209 10.67 -33.13 35.57
C PHE A 209 9.64 -32.11 35.08
N ARG A 210 9.81 -31.54 33.88
CA ARG A 210 8.87 -30.58 33.24
C ARG A 210 8.23 -29.55 34.20
N LEU A 211 9.00 -28.91 35.07
CA LEU A 211 8.47 -28.15 36.21
C LEU A 211 7.59 -26.93 35.84
N SER A 212 7.68 -26.45 34.59
CA SER A 212 6.72 -25.49 34.02
C SER A 212 5.27 -26.01 34.04
N TYR A 213 5.04 -27.30 33.71
CA TYR A 213 3.72 -27.94 33.74
C TYR A 213 3.17 -28.07 35.16
N HIS A 214 4.04 -28.09 36.17
CA HIS A 214 3.67 -28.13 37.58
C HIS A 214 3.53 -26.73 38.22
N GLY A 215 3.58 -25.66 37.43
CA GLY A 215 3.38 -24.28 37.88
C GLY A 215 4.55 -23.72 38.69
N VAL A 216 5.77 -24.22 38.43
CA VAL A 216 7.02 -23.75 39.07
C VAL A 216 7.97 -23.15 38.02
N GLY A 217 7.44 -22.74 36.85
CA GLY A 217 8.23 -22.20 35.75
C GLY A 217 8.84 -20.83 36.08
N GLU A 218 8.04 -19.91 36.59
CA GLU A 218 8.44 -18.53 36.91
C GLU A 218 9.51 -18.48 38.01
N PRO A 219 9.39 -19.16 39.17
CA PRO A 219 10.47 -19.20 40.16
C PRO A 219 11.76 -19.85 39.65
N LEU A 220 11.66 -20.79 38.71
CA LEU A 220 12.81 -21.48 38.14
C LEU A 220 13.55 -20.61 37.11
N LEU A 221 12.83 -19.86 36.27
CA LEU A 221 13.43 -18.88 35.37
C LEU A 221 13.94 -17.64 36.12
N PHE A 222 13.29 -17.22 37.23
CA PHE A 222 13.80 -16.18 38.14
C PHE A 222 15.24 -16.48 38.57
N ILE A 223 15.48 -17.68 39.11
CA ILE A 223 16.79 -18.11 39.60
C ILE A 223 17.77 -18.27 38.43
N SER A 224 17.34 -18.90 37.34
CA SER A 224 18.21 -19.30 36.23
C SER A 224 18.71 -18.10 35.40
N PHE A 225 17.82 -17.18 34.99
CA PHE A 225 18.21 -15.96 34.25
C PHE A 225 18.72 -14.85 35.16
N GLY A 226 18.19 -14.73 36.38
CA GLY A 226 18.63 -13.75 37.37
C GLY A 226 19.98 -14.13 38.00
N PRO A 227 20.03 -14.55 39.27
CA PRO A 227 21.28 -14.88 39.98
C PRO A 227 22.22 -15.82 39.21
N PHE A 228 21.73 -16.95 38.69
CA PHE A 228 22.60 -18.00 38.16
C PHE A 228 23.18 -17.70 36.76
N SER A 229 22.71 -16.66 36.07
CA SER A 229 23.32 -16.18 34.81
C SER A 229 23.97 -14.80 34.96
N THR A 230 23.29 -13.84 35.60
CA THR A 230 23.79 -12.46 35.69
C THR A 230 25.06 -12.35 36.56
N ILE A 231 25.14 -13.08 37.67
CA ILE A 231 26.31 -13.08 38.56
C ILE A 231 27.55 -13.70 37.91
N PRO A 232 27.52 -14.88 37.26
CA PRO A 232 28.71 -15.38 36.56
C PRO A 232 29.14 -14.50 35.39
N PHE A 233 28.24 -13.88 34.63
CA PHE A 233 28.67 -12.95 33.56
C PHE A 233 29.42 -11.71 34.12
N TYR A 234 29.00 -11.20 35.29
CA TYR A 234 29.76 -10.20 36.04
C TYR A 234 31.17 -10.71 36.43
N LEU A 235 31.26 -11.90 37.02
CA LEU A 235 32.54 -12.48 37.48
C LEU A 235 33.52 -12.74 36.32
N LEU A 236 33.02 -13.22 35.17
CA LEU A 236 33.80 -13.56 33.97
C LEU A 236 34.42 -12.34 33.27
N HIS A 237 33.95 -11.13 33.57
CA HIS A 237 34.51 -9.89 33.03
C HIS A 237 35.80 -9.43 33.72
N SER A 238 36.20 -10.01 34.86
CA SER A 238 37.44 -9.59 35.54
C SER A 238 38.72 -9.99 34.80
N VAL A 239 39.70 -9.08 34.78
CA VAL A 239 40.97 -9.25 34.06
C VAL A 239 42.18 -9.47 35.00
N LYS A 240 42.10 -9.12 36.30
CA LYS A 240 43.27 -9.12 37.21
C LYS A 240 43.08 -9.56 38.67
N ARG A 241 41.85 -9.68 39.19
CA ARG A 241 41.54 -10.15 40.57
C ARG A 241 40.18 -10.86 40.60
N GLU A 242 39.91 -11.73 41.55
CA GLU A 242 38.53 -12.20 41.76
C GLU A 242 37.62 -11.00 42.08
N LEU A 243 36.49 -10.89 41.39
CA LEU A 243 35.49 -9.86 41.70
C LEU A 243 34.65 -10.31 42.91
N PRO A 244 34.49 -9.45 43.94
CA PRO A 244 33.63 -9.77 45.08
C PRO A 244 32.15 -9.74 44.64
N ILE A 245 31.33 -10.67 45.13
CA ILE A 245 29.89 -10.63 44.86
C ILE A 245 29.28 -9.48 45.68
N SER A 246 29.12 -8.33 45.02
CA SER A 246 28.65 -7.08 45.62
C SER A 246 27.11 -7.02 45.73
N SER A 247 26.60 -6.20 46.66
CA SER A 247 25.17 -5.90 46.78
C SER A 247 24.56 -5.45 45.45
N THR A 248 25.28 -4.62 44.69
CA THR A 248 24.91 -4.15 43.34
C THR A 248 24.64 -5.30 42.37
N VAL A 249 25.52 -6.31 42.26
CA VAL A 249 25.29 -7.43 41.32
C VAL A 249 24.19 -8.37 41.81
N ILE A 250 24.06 -8.58 43.12
CA ILE A 250 22.96 -9.38 43.69
C ILE A 250 21.62 -8.75 43.32
N TRP A 251 21.42 -7.47 43.65
CA TRP A 251 20.14 -6.79 43.38
C TRP A 251 19.87 -6.55 41.89
N ALA A 252 20.90 -6.30 41.07
CA ALA A 252 20.76 -6.30 39.62
C ALA A 252 20.30 -7.66 39.09
N SER A 253 20.86 -8.77 39.58
CA SER A 253 20.45 -10.12 39.20
C SER A 253 19.03 -10.48 39.65
N VAL A 254 18.58 -9.97 40.81
CA VAL A 254 17.18 -10.09 41.28
C VAL A 254 16.24 -9.36 40.32
N LEU A 255 16.57 -8.13 39.88
CA LEU A 255 15.74 -7.37 38.93
C LEU A 255 15.67 -8.06 37.55
N VAL A 256 16.76 -8.63 37.06
CA VAL A 256 16.79 -9.45 35.83
C VAL A 256 15.93 -10.72 35.99
N GLY A 257 15.97 -11.36 37.16
CA GLY A 257 15.08 -12.47 37.49
C GLY A 257 13.61 -12.06 37.48
N LEU A 258 13.25 -10.96 38.15
CA LEU A 258 11.86 -10.48 38.24
C LEU A 258 11.29 -10.12 36.86
N THR A 259 12.03 -9.36 36.03
CA THR A 259 11.59 -9.00 34.67
C THR A 259 11.41 -10.25 33.79
N THR A 260 12.36 -11.19 33.81
CA THR A 260 12.26 -12.42 33.02
C THR A 260 11.09 -13.31 33.45
N SER A 261 10.81 -13.35 34.75
CA SER A 261 9.66 -14.10 35.31
C SER A 261 8.32 -13.47 34.93
N LEU A 262 8.26 -12.13 34.90
CA LEU A 262 7.07 -11.40 34.48
C LEU A 262 6.78 -11.61 32.99
N ILE A 263 7.81 -11.60 32.13
CA ILE A 263 7.68 -11.94 30.69
C ILE A 263 7.11 -13.35 30.51
N LEU A 264 7.58 -14.35 31.26
CA LEU A 264 6.98 -15.69 31.21
C LEU A 264 5.51 -15.67 31.66
N PHE A 265 5.20 -15.03 32.78
CA PHE A 265 3.83 -14.93 33.30
C PHE A 265 2.88 -14.23 32.29
N CYS A 266 3.33 -13.16 31.64
CA CYS A 266 2.62 -12.47 30.57
C CYS A 266 2.42 -13.35 29.32
N SER A 267 3.39 -14.19 28.97
CA SER A 267 3.29 -15.09 27.81
C SER A 267 2.13 -16.10 27.91
N HIS A 268 1.83 -16.59 29.12
CA HIS A 268 0.76 -17.58 29.33
C HIS A 268 -0.65 -17.06 29.01
N PHE A 269 -0.90 -15.75 28.99
CA PHE A 269 -2.27 -15.20 28.86
C PHE A 269 -2.99 -15.64 27.59
N HIS A 270 -2.28 -15.82 26.48
CA HIS A 270 -2.88 -16.24 25.22
C HIS A 270 -2.97 -17.78 25.06
N GLN A 271 -2.46 -18.56 26.02
CA GLN A 271 -2.35 -20.02 25.95
C GLN A 271 -3.20 -20.77 27.00
N ILE A 272 -4.04 -20.08 27.79
CA ILE A 272 -4.68 -20.66 28.98
C ILE A 272 -5.53 -21.90 28.68
N GLU A 273 -6.24 -21.92 27.54
CA GLU A 273 -7.07 -23.09 27.16
C GLU A 273 -6.20 -24.24 26.61
N ASP A 274 -5.20 -23.94 25.78
CA ASP A 274 -4.27 -24.93 25.23
C ASP A 274 -3.40 -25.59 26.33
N ASP A 275 -2.77 -24.77 27.20
CA ASP A 275 -1.98 -25.23 28.34
C ASP A 275 -2.84 -26.12 29.26
N LYS A 276 -4.09 -25.71 29.53
CA LYS A 276 -5.02 -26.49 30.35
C LYS A 276 -5.44 -27.81 29.68
N ALA A 277 -5.63 -27.83 28.35
CA ALA A 277 -6.00 -29.04 27.60
C ALA A 277 -4.92 -30.13 27.66
N VAL A 278 -3.65 -29.76 27.79
CA VAL A 278 -2.51 -30.70 27.97
C VAL A 278 -2.06 -30.88 29.43
N GLY A 279 -2.80 -30.32 30.40
CA GLY A 279 -2.50 -30.43 31.83
C GLY A 279 -1.31 -29.59 32.33
N LYS A 280 -0.87 -28.59 31.55
CA LYS A 280 0.18 -27.62 31.91
C LYS A 280 -0.40 -26.57 32.86
N MET A 281 -0.42 -26.89 34.15
CA MET A 281 -1.06 -26.09 35.20
C MET A 281 -0.16 -24.94 35.70
N SER A 282 0.13 -23.96 34.84
CA SER A 282 0.88 -22.74 35.18
C SER A 282 0.17 -21.90 36.26
N PRO A 283 0.86 -20.97 36.95
CA PRO A 283 0.24 -20.08 37.93
C PRO A 283 -0.93 -19.27 37.35
N LEU A 284 -0.81 -18.81 36.11
CA LEU A 284 -1.91 -18.08 35.45
C LEU A 284 -3.12 -18.98 35.15
N VAL A 285 -2.90 -20.22 34.70
CA VAL A 285 -3.97 -21.21 34.50
C VAL A 285 -4.70 -21.53 35.81
N ARG A 286 -4.01 -21.46 36.96
CA ARG A 286 -4.62 -21.64 38.30
C ARG A 286 -5.34 -20.39 38.84
N LEU A 287 -4.83 -19.20 38.54
CA LEU A 287 -5.35 -17.93 39.06
C LEU A 287 -6.51 -17.37 38.23
N GLY A 288 -6.53 -17.64 36.93
CA GLY A 288 -7.41 -17.01 35.95
C GLY A 288 -6.89 -15.63 35.50
N THR A 289 -7.36 -15.19 34.33
CA THR A 289 -6.91 -13.97 33.63
C THR A 289 -7.08 -12.70 34.46
N GLU A 290 -8.23 -12.54 35.12
CA GLU A 290 -8.55 -11.37 35.95
C GLU A 290 -7.53 -11.17 37.08
N LYS A 291 -7.34 -12.21 37.91
CA LYS A 291 -6.35 -12.20 39.00
C LYS A 291 -4.93 -12.12 38.46
N GLY A 292 -4.65 -12.74 37.32
CA GLY A 292 -3.38 -12.58 36.60
C GLY A 292 -3.08 -11.13 36.25
N SER A 293 -4.07 -10.37 35.75
CA SER A 293 -3.90 -8.95 35.42
C SER A 293 -3.53 -8.10 36.65
N LEU A 294 -4.06 -8.47 37.82
CA LEU A 294 -3.71 -7.86 39.11
C LEU A 294 -2.30 -8.25 39.57
N VAL A 295 -1.86 -9.50 39.34
CA VAL A 295 -0.46 -9.91 39.56
C VAL A 295 0.48 -9.07 38.70
N VAL A 296 0.23 -8.95 37.38
CA VAL A 296 1.05 -8.10 36.49
C VAL A 296 1.14 -6.66 37.00
N LYS A 297 0.01 -6.06 37.38
CA LYS A 297 -0.03 -4.72 37.98
C LYS A 297 0.88 -4.59 39.20
N TRP A 298 0.72 -5.47 40.19
CA TRP A 298 1.47 -5.37 41.45
C TRP A 298 2.94 -5.76 41.29
N SER A 299 3.27 -6.69 40.39
CA SER A 299 4.65 -7.02 40.02
C SER A 299 5.36 -5.84 39.36
N VAL A 300 4.71 -5.13 38.44
CA VAL A 300 5.27 -3.90 37.83
C VAL A 300 5.49 -2.82 38.89
N ILE A 301 4.48 -2.52 39.72
CA ILE A 301 4.60 -1.53 40.80
C ILE A 301 5.75 -1.89 41.74
N GLY A 302 5.80 -3.14 42.23
CA GLY A 302 6.84 -3.62 43.12
C GLY A 302 8.24 -3.56 42.53
N LEU A 303 8.39 -3.86 41.22
CA LEU A 303 9.66 -3.78 40.51
C LEU A 303 10.18 -2.35 40.42
N TYR A 304 9.33 -1.38 40.07
CA TYR A 304 9.73 0.02 40.08
C TYR A 304 10.03 0.51 41.50
N SER A 305 9.17 0.22 42.50
CA SER A 305 9.42 0.60 43.90
C SER A 305 10.75 0.05 44.43
N LEU A 306 11.09 -1.21 44.12
CA LEU A 306 12.37 -1.82 44.46
C LEU A 306 13.53 -1.10 43.76
N LEU A 307 13.42 -0.82 42.46
CA LEU A 307 14.45 -0.11 41.70
C LEU A 307 14.69 1.31 42.22
N PHE A 308 13.63 2.07 42.51
CA PHE A 308 13.72 3.40 43.13
C PHE A 308 14.44 3.31 44.48
N ALA A 309 14.04 2.38 45.36
CA ALA A 309 14.69 2.19 46.67
C ALA A 309 16.18 1.81 46.55
N LEU A 310 16.53 0.92 45.61
CA LEU A 310 17.93 0.53 45.36
C LEU A 310 18.78 1.67 44.81
N GLY A 311 18.21 2.60 44.05
CA GLY A 311 18.90 3.79 43.57
C GLY A 311 19.02 4.91 44.61
N PHE A 312 17.98 5.12 45.44
CA PHE A 312 18.05 6.07 46.56
C PHE A 312 19.01 5.62 47.68
N THR A 313 19.12 4.31 47.92
CA THR A 313 20.14 3.73 48.82
C THR A 313 21.53 3.62 48.18
N GLN A 314 21.70 4.09 46.94
CA GLN A 314 22.95 4.01 46.16
C GLN A 314 23.50 2.59 45.93
N THR A 315 22.67 1.56 46.18
CA THR A 315 22.99 0.14 45.89
C THR A 315 23.12 -0.09 44.38
N LEU A 316 22.31 0.64 43.59
CA LEU A 316 22.44 0.80 42.15
C LEU A 316 22.78 2.28 41.82
N PRO A 317 23.44 2.56 40.69
CA PRO A 317 23.71 3.94 40.25
C PRO A 317 22.41 4.76 40.12
N PHE A 318 22.41 6.02 40.56
CA PHE A 318 21.24 6.89 40.44
C PHE A 318 20.78 7.13 38.99
N THR A 319 21.70 7.00 38.02
CA THR A 319 21.37 7.00 36.58
C THR A 319 20.40 5.89 36.18
N SER A 320 20.41 4.74 36.87
CA SER A 320 19.44 3.64 36.67
C SER A 320 18.01 4.09 36.98
N VAL A 321 17.85 4.93 38.00
CA VAL A 321 16.56 5.52 38.40
C VAL A 321 16.07 6.47 37.33
N LEU A 322 16.93 7.39 36.87
CA LEU A 322 16.58 8.37 35.83
C LEU A 322 16.18 7.69 34.52
N LEU A 323 16.98 6.73 34.03
CA LEU A 323 16.71 6.02 32.78
C LEU A 323 15.42 5.19 32.86
N SER A 324 15.14 4.59 34.02
CA SER A 324 13.94 3.77 34.20
C SER A 324 12.69 4.60 34.47
N ALA A 325 12.81 5.80 35.06
CA ALA A 325 11.71 6.74 35.17
C ALA A 325 11.14 7.15 33.79
N LEU A 326 11.98 7.18 32.75
CA LEU A 326 11.53 7.40 31.36
C LEU A 326 10.67 6.24 30.82
N THR A 327 10.73 5.05 31.40
CA THR A 327 9.92 3.88 31.00
C THR A 327 8.58 3.75 31.74
N LEU A 328 8.38 4.49 32.84
CA LEU A 328 7.12 4.49 33.61
C LEU A 328 5.85 4.73 32.77
N PRO A 329 5.82 5.64 31.76
CA PRO A 329 4.64 5.82 30.91
C PRO A 329 4.31 4.56 30.10
N MET A 330 5.33 3.81 29.66
CA MET A 330 5.16 2.55 28.93
C MET A 330 4.72 1.42 29.87
N ALA A 331 5.28 1.33 31.08
CA ALA A 331 4.85 0.37 32.08
C ALA A 331 3.38 0.57 32.49
N ASN A 332 2.96 1.82 32.70
CA ASN A 332 1.56 2.16 32.96
C ASN A 332 0.65 1.82 31.77
N LEU A 333 1.12 1.99 30.53
CA LEU A 333 0.40 1.57 29.33
C LEU A 333 0.22 0.05 29.29
N ILE A 334 1.29 -0.72 29.50
CA ILE A 334 1.27 -2.20 29.48
C ILE A 334 0.35 -2.74 30.59
N VAL A 335 0.46 -2.22 31.81
CA VAL A 335 -0.45 -2.59 32.92
C VAL A 335 -1.89 -2.27 32.56
N SER A 336 -2.17 -1.06 32.04
CA SER A 336 -3.54 -0.68 31.64
C SER A 336 -4.06 -1.53 30.47
N PHE A 337 -3.18 -1.94 29.56
CA PHE A 337 -3.51 -2.79 28.42
C PHE A 337 -3.87 -4.21 28.87
N VAL A 338 -3.03 -4.85 29.69
CA VAL A 338 -3.30 -6.19 30.25
C VAL A 338 -4.55 -6.15 31.13
N GLN A 339 -4.73 -5.14 31.98
CA GLN A 339 -5.92 -5.00 32.83
C GLN A 339 -7.23 -4.79 32.05
N LYS A 340 -7.19 -4.29 30.81
CA LYS A 340 -8.39 -4.15 29.98
C LYS A 340 -8.66 -5.34 29.07
N ASN A 341 -7.59 -5.95 28.53
CA ASN A 341 -7.69 -6.98 27.50
C ASN A 341 -7.44 -8.40 28.04
N HIS A 342 -7.39 -8.62 29.37
CA HIS A 342 -7.02 -9.94 29.94
C HIS A 342 -7.92 -11.11 29.49
N MET A 343 -9.14 -10.84 29.03
CA MET A 343 -10.07 -11.85 28.49
C MET A 343 -9.86 -12.19 27.01
N ASP A 344 -9.02 -11.43 26.30
CA ASP A 344 -8.95 -11.44 24.83
C ASP A 344 -7.58 -11.91 24.32
N SER A 345 -7.49 -13.19 23.97
CA SER A 345 -6.22 -13.87 23.67
C SER A 345 -5.50 -13.33 22.44
N LEU A 346 -6.23 -12.87 21.41
CA LEU A 346 -5.62 -12.31 20.20
C LEU A 346 -5.00 -10.94 20.45
N CYS A 347 -5.66 -10.11 21.26
CA CYS A 347 -5.16 -8.79 21.63
C CYS A 347 -3.87 -8.86 22.46
N LEU A 348 -3.77 -9.83 23.38
CA LEU A 348 -2.57 -10.05 24.21
C LEU A 348 -1.38 -10.65 23.43
N LEU A 349 -1.62 -11.23 22.26
CA LEU A 349 -0.57 -11.73 21.36
C LEU A 349 0.23 -10.57 20.73
N GLY A 350 -0.34 -9.37 20.64
CA GLY A 350 0.35 -8.16 20.20
C GLY A 350 1.33 -7.57 21.22
N SER A 351 1.05 -7.72 22.52
CA SER A 351 1.86 -7.13 23.61
C SER A 351 3.30 -7.66 23.71
N TRP A 352 3.61 -8.80 23.10
CA TRP A 352 4.96 -9.41 23.06
C TRP A 352 6.04 -8.44 22.53
N TRP A 353 5.66 -7.55 21.62
CA TRP A 353 6.54 -6.52 21.05
C TRP A 353 6.79 -5.34 21.99
N LEU A 354 5.85 -5.03 22.90
CA LEU A 354 5.96 -3.95 23.87
C LEU A 354 6.89 -4.31 25.03
N GLU A 355 6.83 -5.54 25.54
CA GLU A 355 7.73 -5.99 26.61
C GLU A 355 9.19 -6.11 26.15
N CYS A 356 9.44 -6.63 24.94
CA CYS A 356 10.80 -6.70 24.38
C CYS A 356 11.42 -5.31 24.20
N SER A 357 10.60 -4.29 23.92
CA SER A 357 11.04 -2.91 23.69
C SER A 357 11.59 -2.22 24.95
N LEU A 358 11.31 -2.73 26.16
CA LEU A 358 11.88 -2.22 27.42
C LEU A 358 13.39 -2.53 27.57
N ASN A 359 13.89 -3.58 26.91
CA ASN A 359 15.31 -3.99 26.99
C ASN A 359 16.22 -3.35 25.92
N SER A 360 15.67 -2.63 24.93
CA SER A 360 16.42 -2.16 23.75
C SER A 360 16.41 -0.63 23.56
N LEU A 361 16.53 0.13 24.65
CA LEU A 361 16.68 1.59 24.59
C LEU A 361 18.07 1.99 24.07
N PHE A 362 18.22 2.17 22.74
CA PHE A 362 19.06 3.24 22.12
C PHE A 362 18.98 3.33 20.57
N HIS A 363 17.81 3.18 19.95
CA HIS A 363 17.64 3.69 18.58
C HIS A 363 16.24 4.21 18.21
N LYS A 364 16.23 5.14 17.25
CA LYS A 364 15.11 5.96 16.73
C LYS A 364 14.34 6.81 17.76
N ARG A 365 14.55 8.14 17.68
CA ARG A 365 13.52 9.13 18.06
C ARG A 365 12.38 9.06 17.03
N SER A 366 11.29 8.39 17.37
CA SER A 366 10.00 8.52 16.67
C SER A 366 8.98 9.08 17.67
N VAL A 367 8.35 10.22 17.34
CA VAL A 367 7.43 10.91 18.26
C VAL A 367 6.06 10.23 18.25
N PHE A 368 5.94 9.13 19.00
CA PHE A 368 4.67 8.45 19.22
C PHE A 368 3.74 9.29 20.09
N LYS A 369 2.78 9.95 19.46
CA LYS A 369 1.71 10.69 20.14
C LYS A 369 0.53 9.76 20.47
N LEU A 370 0.78 8.81 21.36
CA LEU A 370 -0.27 7.99 21.97
C LEU A 370 -1.28 8.91 22.67
N ARG A 371 -2.57 8.69 22.39
CA ARG A 371 -3.68 9.30 23.12
C ARG A 371 -4.34 8.20 23.96
N SER A 372 -4.85 8.56 25.13
CA SER A 372 -5.91 7.75 25.76
C SER A 372 -7.04 7.64 24.74
N ASP A 373 -7.35 6.45 24.26
CA ASP A 373 -8.13 5.49 25.04
C ASP A 373 -7.76 4.05 24.63
N GLY A 374 -8.13 3.09 25.46
CA GLY A 374 -7.58 1.73 25.39
C GLY A 374 -8.64 0.70 25.07
N ASP A 375 -8.82 0.41 23.79
CA ASP A 375 -9.47 -0.78 23.25
C ASP A 375 -8.48 -1.44 22.27
N CYS A 376 -8.42 -2.76 22.25
CA CYS A 376 -7.65 -3.53 21.28
C CYS A 376 -8.62 -4.37 20.44
N VAL A 377 -8.34 -4.54 19.15
CA VAL A 377 -9.15 -5.35 18.24
C VAL A 377 -8.24 -6.14 17.29
N GLU A 378 -8.59 -7.41 17.13
CA GLU A 378 -7.93 -8.47 16.37
C GLU A 378 -7.15 -8.07 15.11
N THR A 379 -6.05 -8.78 14.89
CA THR A 379 -5.37 -8.88 13.58
C THR A 379 -5.11 -10.34 13.20
N ARG A 380 -5.94 -10.90 12.31
CA ARG A 380 -5.49 -11.95 11.38
C ARG A 380 -4.67 -11.24 10.30
N LYS A 381 -3.39 -11.55 10.10
CA LYS A 381 -2.91 -12.69 9.29
C LYS A 381 -3.65 -12.72 7.94
N ASP A 382 -3.05 -12.32 6.81
CA ASP A 382 -1.62 -12.12 6.53
C ASP A 382 -1.24 -10.80 5.82
N GLY A 383 0.07 -10.54 5.78
CA GLY A 383 0.69 -9.29 5.31
C GLY A 383 2.04 -9.05 5.97
N CYS A 384 3.12 -9.60 5.41
CA CYS A 384 4.48 -9.42 5.98
C CYS A 384 5.01 -8.00 5.73
N ILE A 385 5.35 -7.30 6.81
CA ILE A 385 5.90 -5.93 6.77
C ILE A 385 7.31 -5.93 6.17
N TYR A 386 7.44 -5.47 4.92
CA TYR A 386 8.72 -5.09 4.34
C TYR A 386 9.15 -3.71 4.89
N GLY A 387 9.77 -3.70 6.06
CA GLY A 387 10.37 -2.50 6.66
C GLY A 387 11.55 -1.98 5.82
N ARG A 388 11.27 -1.16 4.80
CA ARG A 388 12.30 -0.64 3.88
C ARG A 388 13.26 0.29 4.62
N ARG A 389 14.57 0.04 4.47
CA ARG A 389 15.65 0.78 5.14
C ARG A 389 15.67 2.26 4.74
N GLU A 390 15.59 3.15 5.72
CA GLU A 390 16.07 4.53 5.60
C GLU A 390 17.60 4.50 5.64
N HIS A 391 18.26 4.75 4.50
CA HIS A 391 19.73 4.77 4.43
C HIS A 391 20.29 6.16 4.72
N LEU A 392 20.64 6.40 6.00
CA LEU A 392 21.73 7.31 6.35
C LEU A 392 22.99 6.47 6.61
N LEU A 393 24.04 6.74 5.84
CA LEU A 393 25.38 6.15 5.95
C LEU A 393 26.35 7.17 6.57
N PRO A 394 27.52 6.76 7.10
CA PRO A 394 28.07 5.40 7.26
C PRO A 394 28.09 4.98 8.75
N SER A 395 28.26 3.70 9.15
CA SER A 395 29.30 2.73 8.75
C SER A 395 29.02 1.34 9.36
N PHE A 396 29.82 0.32 9.00
CA PHE A 396 29.81 -1.07 9.52
C PHE A 396 28.58 -1.95 9.19
N ASP A 397 28.47 -2.37 7.92
CA ASP A 397 27.96 -3.71 7.55
C ASP A 397 29.14 -4.69 7.53
N PHE A 398 29.04 -5.90 8.10
CA PHE A 398 29.85 -7.06 7.71
C PHE A 398 29.22 -8.39 8.18
N LEU A 399 29.11 -9.38 7.26
CA LEU A 399 28.47 -10.70 7.41
C LEU A 399 26.94 -10.62 7.68
N LEU A 400 26.08 -11.42 7.06
CA LEU A 400 26.29 -12.73 6.42
C LEU A 400 25.49 -12.85 5.09
N CYS A 401 26.08 -13.49 4.09
CA CYS A 401 25.41 -13.96 2.87
C CYS A 401 25.71 -15.46 2.66
N CYS A 402 25.08 -16.05 1.64
CA CYS A 402 25.27 -17.41 1.12
C CYS A 402 24.57 -18.57 1.87
N ALA A 403 23.43 -19.00 1.31
CA ALA A 403 23.10 -20.41 1.07
C ALA A 403 22.14 -20.49 -0.13
N ILE A 404 22.31 -21.47 -1.03
CA ILE A 404 21.51 -21.64 -2.26
C ILE A 404 21.05 -23.11 -2.33
N ALA A 405 19.77 -23.33 -2.65
CA ALA A 405 19.29 -24.58 -3.25
C ALA A 405 17.94 -24.33 -3.96
N THR A 406 17.76 -24.92 -5.13
CA THR A 406 16.53 -24.88 -5.95
C THR A 406 15.96 -26.29 -6.13
N CYS A 407 14.66 -26.37 -6.38
CA CYS A 407 14.01 -27.47 -7.12
C CYS A 407 12.80 -26.92 -7.88
N ASP A 408 12.37 -27.65 -8.89
CA ASP A 408 11.60 -27.16 -10.03
C ASP A 408 10.31 -27.98 -10.26
N SER A 409 9.32 -27.40 -10.94
CA SER A 409 8.13 -28.09 -11.46
C SER A 409 7.52 -27.32 -12.63
N SER A 410 7.71 -27.84 -13.83
CA SER A 410 7.27 -27.22 -15.10
C SER A 410 5.77 -27.34 -15.38
N TYR A 411 5.21 -26.36 -16.09
CA TYR A 411 3.96 -26.50 -16.85
C TYR A 411 4.10 -25.87 -18.25
N ASP A 412 3.31 -26.37 -19.20
CA ASP A 412 3.48 -26.19 -20.64
C ASP A 412 2.38 -25.31 -21.26
N TYR A 413 2.76 -24.43 -22.20
CA TYR A 413 1.85 -23.61 -23.02
C TYR A 413 2.47 -23.28 -24.39
N SER A 414 1.97 -23.92 -25.44
CA SER A 414 2.28 -23.54 -26.83
C SER A 414 1.44 -22.32 -27.28
N ALA A 415 2.09 -21.26 -27.77
CA ALA A 415 1.43 -20.12 -28.42
C ALA A 415 2.03 -19.86 -29.81
N SER A 416 1.18 -19.61 -30.80
CA SER A 416 1.59 -19.44 -32.20
C SER A 416 2.02 -18.01 -32.53
N ILE A 417 3.28 -17.82 -32.91
CA ILE A 417 3.83 -16.55 -33.40
C ILE A 417 3.60 -16.44 -34.92
N GLN A 418 3.22 -15.25 -35.39
CA GLN A 418 3.30 -14.87 -36.82
C GLN A 418 4.30 -13.72 -36.98
N CYS A 419 5.44 -13.99 -37.61
CA CYS A 419 6.41 -12.96 -37.96
C CYS A 419 5.98 -12.25 -39.26
N LEU A 420 6.14 -10.92 -39.30
CA LEU A 420 6.12 -10.17 -40.56
C LEU A 420 7.48 -10.37 -41.26
N ALA A 421 7.45 -10.52 -42.59
CA ALA A 421 8.66 -10.82 -43.38
C ALA A 421 9.63 -9.64 -43.50
N GLU A 422 9.12 -8.40 -43.45
CA GLU A 422 9.90 -7.16 -43.54
C GLU A 422 9.38 -6.17 -42.48
N PRO A 423 10.24 -5.68 -41.55
CA PRO A 423 9.88 -4.59 -40.65
C PRO A 423 9.90 -3.24 -41.38
N LEU A 424 9.02 -2.32 -40.98
CA LEU A 424 8.95 -0.97 -41.56
C LEU A 424 10.19 -0.13 -41.20
N ASP A 425 10.65 0.69 -42.14
CA ASP A 425 11.81 1.58 -41.95
C ASP A 425 11.64 2.55 -40.76
N PRO A 426 12.68 2.75 -39.94
CA PRO A 426 12.63 3.66 -38.80
C PRO A 426 12.58 5.12 -39.27
N GLN A 427 11.43 5.77 -39.10
CA GLN A 427 11.29 7.20 -39.40
C GLN A 427 12.27 8.04 -38.57
N TYR A 428 12.90 9.01 -39.22
CA TYR A 428 13.84 9.99 -38.64
C TYR A 428 15.24 9.48 -38.24
N GLY A 429 15.71 8.37 -38.82
CA GLY A 429 17.16 8.04 -38.84
C GLY A 429 17.76 7.62 -37.49
N GLY A 430 16.93 7.42 -36.47
CA GLY A 430 17.31 6.67 -35.27
C GLY A 430 17.63 5.21 -35.62
N GLY A 431 18.36 4.54 -34.74
CA GLY A 431 18.61 3.11 -34.88
C GLY A 431 17.61 2.27 -34.11
N LEU A 432 17.14 1.18 -34.73
CA LEU A 432 16.53 0.07 -34.00
C LEU A 432 17.63 -0.66 -33.22
N VAL A 433 17.29 -1.17 -32.03
CA VAL A 433 18.17 -2.05 -31.25
C VAL A 433 17.36 -3.29 -30.90
N GLY A 434 17.82 -4.45 -31.36
CA GLY A 434 17.13 -5.72 -31.19
C GLY A 434 18.03 -6.75 -30.53
N ASN A 435 17.57 -7.34 -29.44
CA ASN A 435 18.06 -8.61 -28.94
C ASN A 435 16.93 -9.63 -29.13
N PRO A 436 17.02 -10.58 -30.07
CA PRO A 436 15.89 -11.41 -30.46
C PRO A 436 15.53 -12.49 -29.42
N ASN A 437 16.51 -12.93 -28.62
CA ASN A 437 16.33 -14.08 -27.71
C ASN A 437 16.62 -13.74 -26.23
N PHE A 438 17.51 -12.77 -25.98
CA PHE A 438 18.07 -12.43 -24.66
C PHE A 438 18.94 -13.52 -23.99
N ASP A 439 19.33 -14.56 -24.74
CA ASP A 439 20.04 -15.74 -24.21
C ASP A 439 21.49 -15.40 -23.80
N SER A 440 22.25 -14.75 -24.69
CA SER A 440 23.69 -14.45 -24.47
C SER A 440 23.93 -13.09 -23.80
N GLY A 441 22.95 -12.57 -23.07
CA GLY A 441 23.09 -11.36 -22.26
C GLY A 441 23.32 -10.09 -23.08
N LEU A 442 24.56 -9.57 -23.07
CA LEU A 442 24.91 -8.28 -23.71
C LEU A 442 25.48 -8.42 -25.13
N ASP A 443 25.86 -9.62 -25.54
CA ASP A 443 26.58 -9.84 -26.81
C ASP A 443 25.65 -10.07 -28.01
N GLU A 444 24.34 -10.29 -27.77
CA GLU A 444 23.28 -10.45 -28.79
C GLU A 444 22.52 -9.15 -29.14
N TRP A 445 22.92 -8.00 -28.59
CA TRP A 445 22.26 -6.72 -28.89
C TRP A 445 22.68 -6.14 -30.24
N SER A 446 21.97 -6.56 -31.29
CA SER A 446 22.11 -6.01 -32.64
C SER A 446 21.62 -4.56 -32.71
N VAL A 447 22.28 -3.75 -33.54
CA VAL A 447 21.86 -2.37 -33.85
C VAL A 447 21.66 -2.25 -35.35
N PHE A 448 20.49 -1.74 -35.77
CA PHE A 448 20.17 -1.44 -37.15
C PHE A 448 20.04 0.07 -37.32
N GLY A 449 20.76 0.68 -38.26
CA GLY A 449 20.80 2.15 -38.41
C GLY A 449 21.67 2.87 -37.37
N GLY A 450 21.33 4.13 -37.05
CA GLY A 450 22.23 5.08 -36.36
C GLY A 450 22.43 4.90 -34.84
N GLY A 451 22.02 3.77 -34.26
CA GLY A 451 22.07 3.53 -32.81
C GLY A 451 23.48 3.24 -32.28
N LYS A 452 23.64 3.20 -30.95
CA LYS A 452 24.83 2.68 -30.25
C LYS A 452 24.43 2.07 -28.90
N VAL A 453 25.00 0.90 -28.58
CA VAL A 453 24.90 0.25 -27.26
C VAL A 453 26.22 0.47 -26.51
N ALA A 454 26.15 0.71 -25.19
CA ALA A 454 27.32 0.89 -24.34
C ALA A 454 27.04 0.38 -22.91
N VAL A 455 28.01 -0.28 -22.30
CA VAL A 455 27.87 -0.95 -20.99
C VAL A 455 28.62 -0.16 -19.91
N ARG A 456 27.93 0.21 -18.83
CA ARG A 456 28.55 0.80 -17.63
C ARG A 456 28.07 0.08 -16.36
N LYS A 457 29.00 -0.52 -15.60
CA LYS A 457 28.69 -1.20 -14.33
C LYS A 457 28.41 -0.21 -13.20
N SER A 458 27.15 0.15 -13.01
CA SER A 458 26.65 0.80 -11.79
C SER A 458 26.42 -0.23 -10.67
N LYS A 459 26.56 0.16 -9.40
CA LYS A 459 26.27 -0.71 -8.23
C LYS A 459 24.76 -0.82 -7.89
N LYS A 460 23.88 -0.42 -8.81
CA LYS A 460 22.42 -0.60 -8.74
C LYS A 460 21.92 -0.95 -10.14
N ALA A 461 20.99 -1.90 -10.24
CA ALA A 461 20.44 -2.34 -11.51
C ALA A 461 19.54 -1.25 -12.13
N TRP A 462 20.00 -0.66 -13.23
CA TRP A 462 19.29 0.30 -14.07
C TRP A 462 19.81 0.16 -15.50
N LEU A 463 18.92 0.19 -16.49
CA LEU A 463 19.32 0.36 -17.89
C LEU A 463 19.15 1.85 -18.26
N GLN A 464 20.26 2.59 -18.34
CA GLN A 464 20.25 4.00 -18.76
C GLN A 464 20.83 4.09 -20.17
N LEU A 465 20.01 4.53 -21.13
CA LEU A 465 20.47 4.81 -22.50
C LEU A 465 21.10 6.20 -22.53
N ASP A 466 22.43 6.24 -22.43
CA ASP A 466 23.24 7.45 -22.28
C ASP A 466 24.11 7.72 -23.53
N LYS A 467 24.13 8.98 -24.00
CA LYS A 467 25.06 9.46 -25.03
C LYS A 467 25.66 10.85 -24.70
N GLY A 468 25.84 11.18 -23.43
CA GLY A 468 26.62 12.36 -23.00
C GLY A 468 25.89 13.28 -22.03
N LYS A 469 25.82 14.58 -22.36
CA LYS A 469 25.23 15.60 -21.48
C LYS A 469 23.70 15.64 -21.52
N ASP A 470 23.08 14.92 -22.45
CA ASP A 470 21.66 14.93 -22.72
C ASP A 470 21.02 13.59 -22.34
N ILE A 471 19.99 13.64 -21.49
CA ILE A 471 19.42 12.46 -20.83
C ILE A 471 18.20 11.96 -21.61
N VAL A 472 18.29 10.73 -22.12
CA VAL A 472 17.11 9.94 -22.53
C VAL A 472 16.67 9.08 -21.35
N SER A 473 15.38 9.14 -21.00
CA SER A 473 14.80 8.34 -19.92
C SER A 473 13.83 7.31 -20.48
N ALA A 474 14.20 6.04 -20.41
CA ALA A 474 13.30 4.91 -20.62
C ALA A 474 13.24 4.09 -19.32
N PHE A 475 12.04 3.70 -18.89
CA PHE A 475 11.84 2.89 -17.68
C PHE A 475 11.70 1.42 -18.06
N LEU A 476 12.59 0.57 -17.52
CA LEU A 476 12.41 -0.88 -17.48
C LEU A 476 12.46 -1.34 -16.03
N GLU A 477 11.45 -2.10 -15.60
CA GLU A 477 11.47 -2.84 -14.35
C GLU A 477 11.62 -4.33 -14.67
N ILE A 478 12.84 -4.86 -14.49
CA ILE A 478 13.13 -6.30 -14.59
C ILE A 478 13.08 -6.87 -13.16
N PRO A 479 12.16 -7.82 -12.85
CA PRO A 479 12.07 -8.39 -11.51
C PRO A 479 13.37 -9.12 -11.10
N ASN A 480 13.94 -8.73 -9.96
CA ASN A 480 15.11 -9.39 -9.38
C ASN A 480 14.77 -10.84 -8.98
N GLY A 481 15.11 -11.80 -9.83
CA GLY A 481 15.04 -13.23 -9.52
C GLY A 481 14.47 -14.14 -10.62
N GLN A 482 13.92 -13.61 -11.73
CA GLN A 482 13.37 -14.42 -12.81
C GLN A 482 13.85 -13.96 -14.19
N SER A 483 14.87 -14.61 -14.75
CA SER A 483 15.34 -14.43 -16.13
C SER A 483 14.70 -15.42 -17.11
N LYS A 484 13.42 -15.76 -16.90
CA LYS A 484 12.68 -16.80 -17.65
C LYS A 484 11.20 -16.46 -17.87
N ASN A 485 10.89 -15.20 -18.15
CA ASN A 485 9.58 -14.82 -18.67
C ASN A 485 9.79 -13.92 -19.90
N THR A 486 9.47 -14.43 -21.07
CA THR A 486 10.18 -14.12 -22.34
C THR A 486 9.31 -13.42 -23.38
N GLN A 487 8.20 -12.79 -22.98
CA GLN A 487 7.36 -12.00 -23.88
C GLN A 487 7.01 -10.63 -23.28
N VAL A 488 7.82 -9.63 -23.61
CA VAL A 488 7.52 -8.19 -23.44
C VAL A 488 7.99 -7.45 -24.68
N GLU A 489 7.06 -7.02 -25.54
CA GLU A 489 7.40 -6.06 -26.60
C GLU A 489 7.68 -4.68 -25.98
N LEU A 490 8.83 -4.10 -26.33
CA LEU A 490 9.24 -2.78 -25.85
C LEU A 490 8.98 -1.72 -26.92
N TRP A 491 7.79 -1.12 -26.85
CA TRP A 491 7.40 0.01 -27.69
C TRP A 491 8.00 1.31 -27.14
N ILE A 492 8.98 1.88 -27.85
CA ILE A 492 9.65 3.13 -27.46
C ILE A 492 9.32 4.24 -28.49
N ASP A 493 8.38 5.11 -28.13
CA ASP A 493 8.04 6.33 -28.90
C ASP A 493 8.73 7.56 -28.28
N ASN A 494 8.80 8.67 -29.02
CA ASN A 494 9.31 9.99 -28.60
C ASN A 494 10.74 10.02 -28.03
N VAL A 495 11.65 9.17 -28.52
CA VAL A 495 13.08 9.24 -28.20
C VAL A 495 13.69 10.53 -28.77
N SER A 496 13.97 11.51 -27.92
CA SER A 496 14.73 12.70 -28.27
C SER A 496 16.04 12.77 -27.48
N LEU A 497 17.17 12.82 -28.19
CA LEU A 497 18.53 12.98 -27.65
C LEU A 497 18.83 14.41 -27.12
N LYS A 498 17.78 15.22 -26.93
CA LYS A 498 17.77 16.54 -26.30
C LYS A 498 16.38 16.76 -25.68
N PRO A 499 16.21 17.56 -24.62
CA PRO A 499 14.88 18.00 -24.21
C PRO A 499 14.19 18.75 -25.37
N PHE A 500 12.95 18.37 -25.72
CA PHE A 500 12.14 19.13 -26.67
C PHE A 500 11.90 20.54 -26.13
N THR A 501 12.02 21.55 -27.00
CA THR A 501 11.57 22.91 -26.69
C THR A 501 10.05 22.94 -26.54
N ARG A 502 9.51 23.96 -25.85
CA ARG A 502 8.06 24.16 -25.72
C ARG A 502 7.34 24.20 -27.07
N ILE A 503 8.01 24.70 -28.12
CA ILE A 503 7.46 24.75 -29.49
C ILE A 503 7.40 23.34 -30.11
N GLU A 504 8.44 22.52 -29.93
CA GLU A 504 8.46 21.13 -30.42
C GLU A 504 7.41 20.26 -29.71
N TRP A 505 7.28 20.38 -28.37
CA TRP A 505 6.20 19.75 -27.59
C TRP A 505 4.82 20.20 -28.08
N GLN A 506 4.60 21.51 -28.21
CA GLN A 506 3.34 22.07 -28.70
C GLN A 506 2.97 21.55 -30.10
N GLN A 507 3.96 21.35 -30.99
CA GLN A 507 3.73 20.78 -32.32
C GLN A 507 3.36 19.29 -32.25
N GLN A 508 3.98 18.50 -31.36
CA GLN A 508 3.59 17.10 -31.16
C GLN A 508 2.17 16.99 -30.56
N GLN A 509 1.87 17.78 -29.54
CA GLN A 509 0.53 17.88 -28.95
C GLN A 509 -0.49 18.22 -30.02
N ASN A 510 -0.28 19.29 -30.80
CA ASN A 510 -1.19 19.68 -31.88
C ASN A 510 -1.38 18.57 -32.92
N LYS A 511 -0.31 17.89 -33.36
CA LYS A 511 -0.41 16.73 -34.28
C LYS A 511 -1.25 15.59 -33.70
N SER A 512 -1.11 15.28 -32.41
CA SER A 512 -1.91 14.22 -31.76
C SER A 512 -3.37 14.66 -31.60
N ILE A 513 -3.61 15.93 -31.28
CA ILE A 513 -4.95 16.54 -31.19
C ILE A 513 -5.65 16.51 -32.57
N ASP A 514 -4.96 16.90 -33.64
CA ASP A 514 -5.47 16.87 -35.02
C ASP A 514 -5.71 15.45 -35.56
N ARG A 515 -4.99 14.44 -35.02
CA ARG A 515 -5.14 13.03 -35.38
C ARG A 515 -6.30 12.36 -34.63
N ILE A 516 -6.38 12.55 -33.32
CA ILE A 516 -7.34 11.85 -32.44
C ILE A 516 -8.70 12.57 -32.45
N ARG A 517 -8.70 13.91 -32.50
CA ARG A 517 -9.91 14.75 -32.60
C ARG A 517 -11.01 14.35 -31.62
N LYS A 518 -10.60 14.06 -30.38
CA LYS A 518 -11.43 13.54 -29.29
C LYS A 518 -12.79 14.21 -29.21
N ARG A 519 -13.80 13.44 -28.81
CA ARG A 519 -15.09 14.01 -28.40
C ARG A 519 -14.81 15.00 -27.28
N LYS A 520 -15.43 16.19 -27.35
CA LYS A 520 -15.25 17.31 -26.40
C LYS A 520 -14.98 16.74 -25.01
N ILE A 521 -13.72 16.84 -24.54
CA ILE A 521 -13.40 16.54 -23.15
C ILE A 521 -14.36 17.39 -22.35
N ARG A 522 -15.13 16.77 -21.44
CA ARG A 522 -16.19 17.53 -20.75
C ARG A 522 -15.51 18.69 -20.05
N GLU A 523 -16.16 19.84 -20.05
CA GLU A 523 -15.54 21.07 -19.57
C GLU A 523 -16.00 21.21 -18.14
N PHE A 524 -15.08 21.02 -17.18
CA PHE A 524 -15.41 21.04 -15.76
C PHE A 524 -14.57 22.05 -14.98
N ILE A 525 -15.22 22.68 -14.03
CA ILE A 525 -14.61 23.44 -12.94
C ILE A 525 -15.27 23.03 -11.62
N THR A 526 -14.59 23.20 -10.49
CA THR A 526 -15.21 22.92 -9.19
C THR A 526 -16.30 23.92 -8.81
N ALA A 527 -17.40 23.35 -8.33
CA ALA A 527 -18.48 24.11 -7.72
C ALA A 527 -18.28 24.17 -6.20
N GLY A 528 -18.23 25.40 -5.67
CA GLY A 528 -18.44 25.73 -4.27
C GLY A 528 -19.20 27.04 -4.23
N THR A 529 -19.99 27.30 -3.18
CA THR A 529 -20.84 28.51 -2.97
C THR A 529 -21.83 28.91 -4.08
N ILE A 530 -21.84 28.23 -5.24
CA ILE A 530 -22.52 28.66 -6.48
C ILE A 530 -24.01 28.95 -6.34
N ILE A 531 -24.71 28.25 -5.45
CA ILE A 531 -26.16 28.42 -5.20
C ILE A 531 -26.54 29.85 -4.80
N ASN A 532 -25.62 30.61 -4.19
CA ASN A 532 -25.90 31.95 -3.65
C ASN A 532 -25.49 33.11 -4.57
N HIS A 533 -24.80 32.85 -5.68
CA HIS A 533 -24.17 33.90 -6.50
C HIS A 533 -24.58 33.79 -7.97
N LYS A 534 -25.64 34.53 -8.36
CA LYS A 534 -26.20 34.52 -9.72
C LYS A 534 -25.16 34.84 -10.81
N ALA A 535 -24.28 35.82 -10.60
CA ALA A 535 -23.20 36.12 -11.53
C ALA A 535 -22.22 34.94 -11.73
N TYR A 536 -21.93 34.16 -10.67
CA TYR A 536 -21.13 32.94 -10.81
C TYR A 536 -21.89 31.84 -11.55
N GLN A 537 -23.19 31.67 -11.28
CA GLN A 537 -24.05 30.73 -12.00
C GLN A 537 -24.05 31.01 -13.51
N ASP A 538 -24.16 32.27 -13.91
CA ASP A 538 -24.19 32.68 -15.32
C ASP A 538 -22.81 32.57 -16.00
N TRP A 539 -21.73 32.93 -15.29
CA TRP A 539 -20.37 32.70 -15.78
C TRP A 539 -20.04 31.21 -15.95
N PHE A 540 -20.51 30.36 -15.03
CA PHE A 540 -20.28 28.92 -15.04
C PHE A 540 -21.09 28.22 -16.14
N THR A 541 -22.41 28.43 -16.16
CA THR A 541 -23.35 27.70 -17.04
C THR A 541 -23.21 28.06 -18.52
N SER A 542 -22.59 29.20 -18.84
CA SER A 542 -22.21 29.58 -20.20
C SER A 542 -20.96 28.88 -20.73
N ARG A 543 -20.25 28.10 -19.90
CA ARG A 543 -18.96 27.44 -20.23
C ARG A 543 -18.98 25.94 -20.01
N PHE A 544 -19.22 25.53 -18.76
CA PHE A 544 -18.86 24.19 -18.29
C PHE A 544 -20.02 23.20 -18.47
N THR A 545 -19.71 22.04 -19.02
CA THR A 545 -20.66 20.95 -19.31
C THR A 545 -20.68 19.89 -18.21
N ALA A 546 -19.75 19.94 -17.26
CA ALA A 546 -19.72 19.07 -16.09
C ALA A 546 -19.05 19.73 -14.86
N THR A 547 -19.08 19.09 -13.70
CA THR A 547 -18.53 19.65 -12.44
C THR A 547 -18.18 18.58 -11.38
N THR A 548 -17.38 18.98 -10.41
CA THR A 548 -17.10 18.29 -9.14
C THR A 548 -17.36 19.28 -7.99
N PHE A 549 -17.89 18.85 -6.84
CA PHE A 549 -18.11 19.76 -5.71
C PHE A 549 -16.85 19.83 -4.82
N ASN A 550 -16.45 21.04 -4.36
CA ASN A 550 -15.19 21.22 -3.61
C ASN A 550 -15.18 20.45 -2.27
N ASN A 551 -16.29 20.55 -1.52
CA ASN A 551 -16.46 19.92 -0.21
C ASN A 551 -17.86 19.30 -0.03
N GLU A 552 -18.84 19.76 -0.79
CA GLU A 552 -20.26 19.63 -0.50
C GLU A 552 -20.79 18.20 -0.67
N MET A 553 -20.01 17.30 -1.29
CA MET A 553 -20.26 15.84 -1.31
C MET A 553 -19.34 15.03 -0.39
N LYS A 554 -18.33 15.62 0.28
CA LYS A 554 -17.39 14.91 1.16
C LYS A 554 -18.05 14.49 2.48
N TRP A 555 -17.58 13.39 3.08
CA TRP A 555 -18.21 12.78 4.25
C TRP A 555 -18.25 13.72 5.47
N TYR A 556 -17.16 14.42 5.78
CA TYR A 556 -17.11 15.38 6.89
C TYR A 556 -18.03 16.59 6.74
N TYR A 557 -18.42 16.94 5.51
CA TYR A 557 -19.35 18.03 5.23
C TYR A 557 -20.80 17.58 5.43
N THR A 558 -21.10 16.36 4.98
CA THR A 558 -22.47 15.82 4.90
C THR A 558 -22.87 14.98 6.13
N GLU A 559 -21.93 14.50 6.95
CA GLU A 559 -22.18 13.84 8.24
C GLU A 559 -21.11 14.22 9.28
N LEU A 560 -21.16 15.46 9.77
CA LEU A 560 -20.21 15.99 10.76
C LEU A 560 -20.31 15.29 12.13
N TYR A 561 -21.49 14.78 12.48
CA TYR A 561 -21.77 14.03 13.71
C TYR A 561 -22.49 12.72 13.36
N PRO A 562 -22.27 11.62 14.11
CA PRO A 562 -22.78 10.29 13.75
C PRO A 562 -24.31 10.29 13.64
N GLY A 563 -24.83 9.83 12.50
CA GLY A 563 -26.26 9.76 12.19
C GLY A 563 -26.94 11.12 11.95
N LYS A 564 -26.20 12.23 11.95
CA LYS A 564 -26.73 13.58 11.68
C LYS A 564 -26.31 14.04 10.30
N GLU A 565 -26.97 13.48 9.30
CA GLU A 565 -26.76 13.85 7.90
C GLU A 565 -27.33 15.23 7.58
N ASN A 566 -26.64 15.99 6.73
CA ASN A 566 -27.14 17.23 6.14
C ASN A 566 -26.65 17.37 4.70
N TYR A 567 -27.56 17.09 3.76
CA TYR A 567 -27.33 17.24 2.32
C TYR A 567 -27.94 18.51 1.73
N THR A 568 -28.49 19.44 2.55
CA THR A 568 -29.29 20.59 2.08
C THR A 568 -28.58 21.43 0.99
N VAL A 569 -27.28 21.70 1.15
CA VAL A 569 -26.48 22.44 0.17
C VAL A 569 -26.18 21.57 -1.06
N THR A 570 -25.87 20.29 -0.82
CA THR A 570 -25.55 19.28 -1.83
C THR A 570 -26.74 19.05 -2.77
N ASP A 571 -27.94 18.86 -2.23
CA ASP A 571 -29.19 18.64 -2.96
C ASP A 571 -29.60 19.87 -3.79
N ALA A 572 -29.37 21.08 -3.24
CA ALA A 572 -29.57 22.33 -3.96
C ALA A 572 -28.60 22.49 -5.14
N MET A 573 -27.32 22.12 -4.95
CA MET A 573 -26.32 22.12 -6.02
C MET A 573 -26.61 21.06 -7.09
N VAL A 574 -26.96 19.83 -6.70
CA VAL A 574 -27.38 18.76 -7.62
C VAL A 574 -28.58 19.20 -8.44
N SER A 575 -29.60 19.78 -7.80
CA SER A 575 -30.79 20.32 -8.47
C SER A 575 -30.44 21.45 -9.45
N PHE A 576 -29.53 22.36 -9.08
CA PHE A 576 -29.05 23.42 -9.96
C PHE A 576 -28.33 22.87 -11.20
N PHE A 577 -27.40 21.93 -11.04
CA PHE A 577 -26.63 21.39 -12.18
C PHE A 577 -27.49 20.51 -13.10
N LYS A 578 -28.37 19.67 -12.54
CA LYS A 578 -29.39 18.92 -13.32
C LYS A 578 -30.28 19.85 -14.15
N LYS A 579 -30.79 20.94 -13.56
CA LYS A 579 -31.62 21.93 -14.26
C LYS A 579 -30.89 22.57 -15.44
N ASN A 580 -29.58 22.80 -15.32
CA ASN A 580 -28.73 23.36 -16.37
C ASN A 580 -28.10 22.29 -17.30
N ARG A 581 -28.43 21.00 -17.13
CA ARG A 581 -27.89 19.85 -17.89
C ARG A 581 -26.36 19.69 -17.76
N ILE A 582 -25.80 20.13 -16.63
CA ILE A 582 -24.38 20.00 -16.30
C ILE A 582 -24.19 18.71 -15.51
N ALA A 583 -23.28 17.85 -15.97
CA ALA A 583 -23.09 16.53 -15.39
C ALA A 583 -22.19 16.56 -14.14
N ILE A 584 -22.50 15.75 -13.12
CA ILE A 584 -21.86 15.84 -11.79
C ILE A 584 -20.96 14.61 -11.55
N ARG A 585 -19.70 14.83 -11.15
CA ARG A 585 -18.84 13.78 -10.58
C ARG A 585 -18.96 13.82 -9.05
N GLY A 586 -19.33 12.68 -8.47
CA GLY A 586 -19.49 12.51 -7.04
C GLY A 586 -18.14 12.34 -6.33
N HIS A 587 -17.76 13.34 -5.53
CA HIS A 587 -16.45 13.43 -4.89
C HIS A 587 -16.60 13.79 -3.38
N ALA A 588 -16.28 12.92 -2.44
CA ALA A 588 -15.94 11.50 -2.58
C ALA A 588 -16.76 10.67 -1.58
N ILE A 589 -17.00 9.40 -1.91
CA ILE A 589 -17.76 8.49 -1.06
C ILE A 589 -16.98 8.25 0.24
N LEU A 590 -15.72 7.79 0.10
CA LEU A 590 -14.73 7.62 1.15
C LEU A 590 -13.39 8.26 0.72
N TRP A 591 -12.57 8.61 1.71
CA TRP A 591 -11.22 9.18 1.53
C TRP A 591 -10.30 8.48 2.53
N ALA A 592 -9.23 7.84 2.04
CA ALA A 592 -8.35 6.99 2.86
C ALA A 592 -7.38 7.79 3.74
N ALA A 593 -7.37 9.11 3.64
CA ALA A 593 -6.54 9.99 4.46
C ALA A 593 -7.12 10.14 5.88
N GLY A 594 -6.42 9.57 6.86
CA GLY A 594 -6.83 9.56 8.28
C GLY A 594 -6.84 10.94 8.96
N ASN A 595 -6.32 11.99 8.31
CA ASN A 595 -6.36 13.38 8.80
C ASN A 595 -7.74 14.04 8.60
N VAL A 596 -8.37 13.86 7.43
CA VAL A 596 -9.63 14.51 7.01
C VAL A 596 -10.90 13.70 7.28
N THR A 597 -10.78 12.41 7.56
CA THR A 597 -11.86 11.60 8.16
C THR A 597 -12.41 12.29 9.43
N GLN A 598 -13.71 12.16 9.75
CA GLN A 598 -14.29 12.83 10.92
C GLN A 598 -13.70 12.34 12.25
N PRO A 599 -13.57 13.21 13.28
CA PRO A 599 -13.07 12.81 14.60
C PRO A 599 -13.86 11.65 15.23
N TRP A 600 -15.17 11.60 15.02
CA TRP A 600 -16.03 10.54 15.57
C TRP A 600 -15.83 9.19 14.88
N VAL A 601 -15.45 9.14 13.60
CA VAL A 601 -15.15 7.89 12.88
C VAL A 601 -13.83 7.29 13.35
N LYS A 602 -12.81 8.12 13.60
CA LYS A 602 -11.45 7.66 13.99
C LYS A 602 -11.37 6.93 15.34
N ILE A 603 -12.36 7.13 16.20
CA ILE A 603 -12.45 6.55 17.55
C ILE A 603 -13.40 5.34 17.62
N LEU A 604 -14.04 4.95 16.50
CA LEU A 604 -14.85 3.73 16.47
C LEU A 604 -13.96 2.48 16.40
N PRO A 605 -14.39 1.34 16.96
CA PRO A 605 -13.75 0.05 16.71
C PRO A 605 -13.97 -0.38 15.24
N PRO A 606 -13.09 -1.21 14.66
CA PRO A 606 -13.13 -1.67 13.26
C PRO A 606 -14.51 -2.04 12.70
N LYS A 607 -15.30 -2.81 13.44
CA LYS A 607 -16.66 -3.24 13.05
C LYS A 607 -17.64 -2.07 12.91
N GLU A 608 -17.53 -1.06 13.78
CA GLU A 608 -18.36 0.15 13.70
C GLU A 608 -17.81 1.18 12.69
N ILE A 609 -16.49 1.21 12.41
CA ILE A 609 -15.94 1.96 11.26
C ILE A 609 -16.50 1.39 9.96
N LEU A 610 -16.46 0.06 9.77
CA LEU A 610 -17.02 -0.61 8.61
C LEU A 610 -18.52 -0.30 8.45
N LYS A 611 -19.30 -0.43 9.52
CA LYS A 611 -20.73 -0.10 9.54
C LYS A 611 -21.02 1.39 9.36
N ALA A 612 -20.13 2.30 9.75
CA ALA A 612 -20.22 3.73 9.44
C ALA A 612 -19.95 3.98 7.96
N ALA A 613 -18.87 3.41 7.41
CA ALA A 613 -18.55 3.49 5.98
C ALA A 613 -19.67 2.92 5.10
N VAL A 614 -20.18 1.72 5.40
CA VAL A 614 -21.28 1.10 4.63
C VAL A 614 -22.58 1.91 4.73
N ARG A 615 -22.93 2.48 5.89
CA ARG A 615 -24.06 3.42 6.01
C ARG A 615 -23.85 4.67 5.17
N ARG A 616 -22.65 5.26 5.22
CA ARG A 616 -22.25 6.41 4.40
C ARG A 616 -22.39 6.09 2.90
N MET A 617 -21.87 4.96 2.45
CA MET A 617 -22.01 4.50 1.06
C MET A 617 -23.49 4.35 0.68
N GLY A 618 -24.27 3.60 1.47
CA GLY A 618 -25.70 3.38 1.25
C GLY A 618 -26.51 4.69 1.23
N SER A 619 -26.09 5.71 1.97
CA SER A 619 -26.72 7.03 1.99
C SER A 619 -26.35 7.89 0.80
N VAL A 620 -25.05 8.09 0.52
CA VAL A 620 -24.60 9.05 -0.50
C VAL A 620 -24.76 8.51 -1.92
N VAL A 621 -24.53 7.21 -2.13
CA VAL A 621 -24.64 6.59 -3.47
C VAL A 621 -26.10 6.46 -3.88
N SER A 622 -26.95 5.91 -3.00
CA SER A 622 -28.38 5.71 -3.31
C SER A 622 -29.14 7.03 -3.49
N ARG A 623 -28.76 8.10 -2.77
CA ARG A 623 -29.40 9.42 -2.86
C ARG A 623 -29.14 10.11 -4.21
N TYR A 624 -27.99 9.87 -4.84
CA TYR A 624 -27.61 10.47 -6.13
C TYR A 624 -27.48 9.43 -7.26
N LEU A 625 -28.14 8.27 -7.11
CA LEU A 625 -28.19 7.21 -8.11
C LEU A 625 -28.81 7.75 -9.42
N GLY A 626 -28.03 7.74 -10.50
CA GLY A 626 -28.41 8.32 -11.80
C GLY A 626 -28.30 9.84 -11.93
N ASP A 627 -27.95 10.55 -10.85
CA ASP A 627 -27.72 12.01 -10.85
C ASP A 627 -26.25 12.39 -11.05
N VAL A 628 -25.33 11.44 -10.79
CA VAL A 628 -23.91 11.57 -11.10
C VAL A 628 -23.50 10.76 -12.34
N ILE A 629 -22.38 11.14 -12.94
CA ILE A 629 -21.76 10.48 -14.11
C ILE A 629 -20.49 9.69 -13.76
N ALA A 630 -20.01 9.80 -12.53
CA ALA A 630 -18.78 9.20 -12.02
C ALA A 630 -18.79 9.24 -10.48
N TRP A 631 -18.20 8.25 -9.83
CA TRP A 631 -18.03 8.20 -8.36
C TRP A 631 -16.58 8.00 -7.97
N ASP A 632 -16.03 8.89 -7.15
CA ASP A 632 -14.80 8.60 -6.40
C ASP A 632 -15.15 7.71 -5.21
N VAL A 633 -14.89 6.42 -5.36
CA VAL A 633 -15.16 5.42 -4.32
C VAL A 633 -14.14 5.56 -3.20
N MET A 634 -12.86 5.71 -3.57
CA MET A 634 -11.78 5.94 -2.63
C MET A 634 -10.82 6.99 -3.18
N ASN A 635 -10.61 8.05 -2.39
CA ASN A 635 -9.61 9.08 -2.63
C ASN A 635 -8.32 8.80 -1.82
N GLU A 636 -7.16 9.02 -2.43
CA GLU A 636 -5.81 9.02 -1.84
C GLU A 636 -5.41 7.74 -1.11
N ASN A 637 -5.67 6.59 -1.73
CA ASN A 637 -5.45 5.27 -1.18
C ASN A 637 -4.08 4.64 -1.50
N LEU A 638 -3.31 5.21 -2.44
CA LEU A 638 -1.89 4.88 -2.59
C LEU A 638 -1.02 5.58 -1.54
N HIS A 639 -1.40 6.80 -1.16
CA HIS A 639 -0.74 7.56 -0.10
C HIS A 639 -1.14 7.12 1.32
N TYR A 640 -2.40 6.70 1.50
CA TYR A 640 -2.97 6.43 2.82
C TYR A 640 -3.85 5.17 2.86
N SER A 641 -3.77 4.45 3.96
CA SER A 641 -4.38 3.13 4.15
C SER A 641 -5.37 3.08 5.32
N PHE A 642 -6.07 4.18 5.62
CA PHE A 642 -6.92 4.26 6.84
C PHE A 642 -7.93 3.11 6.95
N TYR A 643 -8.60 2.70 5.86
CA TYR A 643 -9.58 1.62 5.92
C TYR A 643 -8.92 0.23 5.92
N GLU A 644 -7.81 0.06 5.22
CA GLU A 644 -7.01 -1.16 5.24
C GLU A 644 -6.42 -1.44 6.64
N GLU A 645 -5.88 -0.42 7.30
CA GLU A 645 -5.35 -0.45 8.67
C GLU A 645 -6.43 -0.62 9.73
N LYS A 646 -7.64 -0.08 9.51
CA LYS A 646 -8.72 -0.03 10.50
C LYS A 646 -9.82 -1.07 10.32
N ILE A 647 -9.87 -1.79 9.21
CA ILE A 647 -10.92 -2.79 8.95
C ILE A 647 -10.29 -4.11 8.53
N ARG A 648 -9.64 -4.17 7.36
CA ARG A 648 -8.94 -5.35 6.82
C ARG A 648 -8.13 -4.97 5.56
N PRO A 649 -7.03 -5.68 5.20
CA PRO A 649 -6.16 -5.29 4.09
C PRO A 649 -6.81 -5.07 2.72
N ASN A 650 -7.95 -5.72 2.41
CA ASN A 650 -8.69 -5.56 1.16
C ASN A 650 -10.00 -4.73 1.33
N ALA A 651 -10.09 -3.87 2.35
CA ALA A 651 -11.27 -3.07 2.65
C ALA A 651 -11.70 -2.18 1.47
N THR A 652 -10.75 -1.56 0.76
CA THR A 652 -11.06 -0.74 -0.42
C THR A 652 -11.70 -1.57 -1.54
N SER A 653 -11.15 -2.73 -1.88
CA SER A 653 -11.72 -3.61 -2.91
C SER A 653 -13.16 -4.06 -2.59
N MET A 654 -13.44 -4.33 -1.31
CA MET A 654 -14.80 -4.55 -0.81
C MET A 654 -15.70 -3.31 -0.96
N PHE A 655 -15.20 -2.10 -0.71
CA PHE A 655 -15.98 -0.88 -0.96
C PHE A 655 -16.26 -0.65 -2.45
N TYR A 656 -15.38 -1.04 -3.38
CA TYR A 656 -15.72 -1.04 -4.80
C TYR A 656 -16.84 -2.04 -5.15
N GLN A 657 -16.84 -3.22 -4.54
CA GLN A 657 -17.90 -4.22 -4.69
C GLN A 657 -19.26 -3.66 -4.19
N ILE A 658 -19.25 -2.99 -3.03
CA ILE A 658 -20.45 -2.37 -2.43
C ILE A 658 -20.93 -1.17 -3.27
N ALA A 659 -20.02 -0.31 -3.75
CA ALA A 659 -20.37 0.80 -4.64
C ALA A 659 -21.01 0.29 -5.94
N ARG A 660 -20.49 -0.81 -6.49
CA ARG A 660 -21.02 -1.47 -7.70
C ARG A 660 -22.40 -2.12 -7.51
N ALA A 661 -22.74 -2.52 -6.29
CA ALA A 661 -24.04 -3.05 -5.93
C ALA A 661 -25.09 -1.93 -5.72
N LEU A 662 -24.67 -0.79 -5.15
CA LEU A 662 -25.51 0.39 -4.94
C LEU A 662 -25.75 1.20 -6.24
N ASP A 663 -24.72 1.36 -7.07
CA ASP A 663 -24.82 1.93 -8.42
C ASP A 663 -24.23 0.96 -9.47
N PRO A 664 -25.09 0.18 -10.14
CA PRO A 664 -24.64 -0.77 -11.15
C PRO A 664 -24.16 -0.18 -12.48
N GLN A 665 -24.28 1.14 -12.71
CA GLN A 665 -24.05 1.74 -14.02
C GLN A 665 -22.95 2.80 -14.06
N THR A 666 -22.76 3.58 -13.00
CA THR A 666 -21.79 4.67 -12.94
C THR A 666 -20.35 4.14 -12.90
N PRO A 667 -19.40 4.74 -13.66
CA PRO A 667 -17.97 4.46 -13.54
C PRO A 667 -17.42 4.77 -12.16
N LEU A 668 -16.56 3.88 -11.65
CA LEU A 668 -15.98 3.96 -10.31
C LEU A 668 -14.50 4.37 -10.40
N PHE A 669 -14.15 5.43 -9.69
CA PHE A 669 -12.82 6.05 -9.71
C PHE A 669 -12.02 5.76 -8.44
N LEU A 670 -10.76 5.38 -8.66
CA LEU A 670 -9.66 5.65 -7.75
C LEU A 670 -9.14 7.06 -8.07
N ASN A 671 -8.72 7.85 -7.07
CA ASN A 671 -8.32 9.24 -7.28
C ASN A 671 -7.08 9.60 -6.44
N GLU A 672 -5.99 9.99 -7.08
CA GLU A 672 -4.68 10.25 -6.43
C GLU A 672 -4.02 11.55 -6.94
N TYR A 673 -3.25 12.23 -6.08
CA TYR A 673 -2.31 13.29 -6.49
C TYR A 673 -0.90 12.72 -6.77
N ASN A 674 0.04 13.61 -7.12
CA ASN A 674 1.48 13.38 -7.38
C ASN A 674 1.85 12.39 -8.51
N THR A 675 0.91 11.60 -9.03
CA THR A 675 1.14 10.56 -10.06
C THR A 675 1.61 11.15 -11.40
N LEU A 676 1.16 12.36 -11.75
CA LEU A 676 1.61 13.15 -12.92
C LEU A 676 2.61 14.25 -12.51
N GLU A 677 2.54 14.68 -11.25
CA GLU A 677 3.08 15.96 -10.79
C GLU A 677 4.48 15.84 -10.18
N PHE A 678 4.84 14.68 -9.61
CA PHE A 678 6.13 14.50 -8.93
C PHE A 678 6.76 13.10 -9.13
N PRO A 679 7.72 12.95 -10.07
CA PRO A 679 8.32 11.65 -10.43
C PRO A 679 9.19 10.98 -9.36
N LEU A 680 9.36 11.60 -8.19
CA LEU A 680 10.11 11.02 -7.06
C LEU A 680 9.18 10.61 -5.90
N ASP A 681 7.86 10.75 -6.05
CA ASP A 681 6.91 10.24 -5.06
C ASP A 681 6.70 8.73 -5.25
N MET A 682 7.52 7.96 -4.55
CA MET A 682 7.57 6.49 -4.68
C MET A 682 6.30 5.78 -4.15
N ALA A 683 5.33 6.49 -3.57
CA ALA A 683 4.02 5.95 -3.24
C ALA A 683 3.11 5.83 -4.48
N VAL A 684 3.19 6.80 -5.39
CA VAL A 684 2.27 6.99 -6.53
C VAL A 684 2.93 6.93 -7.90
N ILE A 685 4.02 6.17 -8.04
CA ILE A 685 4.55 5.83 -9.36
C ILE A 685 3.50 5.07 -10.20
N PRO A 686 3.48 5.19 -11.54
CA PRO A 686 2.42 4.59 -12.37
C PRO A 686 2.22 3.08 -12.18
N SER A 687 3.28 2.32 -11.90
CA SER A 687 3.19 0.89 -11.61
C SER A 687 2.46 0.58 -10.29
N LYS A 688 2.57 1.43 -9.26
CA LYS A 688 1.79 1.32 -8.00
C LYS A 688 0.30 1.55 -8.24
N TYR A 689 -0.05 2.46 -9.15
CA TYR A 689 -1.45 2.70 -9.54
C TYR A 689 -2.02 1.49 -10.29
N VAL A 690 -1.26 0.95 -11.24
CA VAL A 690 -1.62 -0.29 -11.96
C VAL A 690 -1.76 -1.49 -11.00
N GLU A 691 -0.87 -1.62 -10.01
CA GLU A 691 -0.94 -2.63 -8.95
C GLU A 691 -2.23 -2.51 -8.13
N LYS A 692 -2.59 -1.31 -7.64
CA LYS A 692 -3.82 -1.10 -6.86
C LYS A 692 -5.10 -1.30 -7.70
N ILE A 693 -5.12 -0.91 -8.97
CA ILE A 693 -6.24 -1.21 -9.88
C ILE A 693 -6.39 -2.72 -10.13
N ARG A 694 -5.28 -3.48 -10.17
CA ARG A 694 -5.30 -4.95 -10.24
C ARG A 694 -5.77 -5.59 -8.92
N GLU A 695 -5.33 -5.09 -7.78
CA GLU A 695 -5.81 -5.49 -6.43
C GLU A 695 -7.33 -5.30 -6.28
N ILE A 696 -7.86 -4.17 -6.75
CA ILE A 696 -9.31 -3.89 -6.73
C ILE A 696 -10.07 -4.84 -7.67
N ARG A 697 -9.56 -5.11 -8.88
CA ARG A 697 -10.19 -6.00 -9.88
C ARG A 697 -10.10 -7.49 -9.57
N SER A 698 -9.10 -7.93 -8.80
CA SER A 698 -8.87 -9.34 -8.44
C SER A 698 -9.69 -9.81 -7.23
N PHE A 699 -10.32 -8.88 -6.51
CA PHE A 699 -11.27 -9.20 -5.45
C PHE A 699 -12.56 -9.82 -6.02
N PRO A 700 -13.13 -10.88 -5.42
CA PRO A 700 -14.28 -11.60 -5.98
C PRO A 700 -15.48 -10.69 -6.30
N GLY A 701 -16.03 -10.83 -7.50
CA GLY A 701 -17.13 -10.01 -8.02
C GLY A 701 -16.72 -8.65 -8.63
N ASN A 702 -15.44 -8.26 -8.54
CA ASN A 702 -14.92 -7.03 -9.11
C ASN A 702 -14.33 -7.18 -10.54
N GLU A 703 -14.39 -8.37 -11.12
CA GLU A 703 -13.72 -8.71 -12.40
C GLU A 703 -14.30 -7.90 -13.57
N ARG A 704 -15.52 -7.37 -13.41
CA ARG A 704 -16.27 -6.58 -14.40
C ARG A 704 -16.65 -5.18 -13.89
N LEU A 705 -15.85 -4.60 -12.99
CA LEU A 705 -16.00 -3.19 -12.61
C LEU A 705 -15.70 -2.23 -13.77
N LYS A 706 -16.56 -1.22 -13.93
CA LYS A 706 -16.31 -0.05 -14.79
C LYS A 706 -15.33 0.91 -14.10
N MET A 707 -14.11 0.43 -13.81
CA MET A 707 -13.06 1.24 -13.20
C MET A 707 -12.60 2.35 -14.14
N GLN A 708 -12.29 3.53 -13.58
CA GLN A 708 -11.58 4.62 -14.25
C GLN A 708 -10.48 5.17 -13.33
N ILE A 709 -9.50 5.85 -13.93
CA ILE A 709 -8.29 6.37 -13.29
C ILE A 709 -8.47 7.87 -13.08
N GLY A 710 -8.52 8.31 -11.83
CA GLY A 710 -8.53 9.72 -11.44
C GLY A 710 -7.14 10.17 -11.02
N LEU A 711 -6.65 11.24 -11.65
CA LEU A 711 -5.36 11.86 -11.37
C LEU A 711 -5.63 13.33 -11.02
N GLN A 712 -5.46 13.71 -9.75
CA GLN A 712 -5.84 15.04 -9.25
C GLN A 712 -5.17 16.13 -10.10
N GLY A 713 -3.84 16.09 -10.26
CA GLY A 713 -3.13 17.02 -11.13
C GLY A 713 -2.84 18.35 -10.44
N HIS A 714 -2.41 18.31 -9.19
CA HIS A 714 -2.07 19.48 -8.39
C HIS A 714 -0.61 19.91 -8.62
N PHE A 715 -0.35 20.68 -9.67
CA PHE A 715 1.01 21.06 -10.09
C PHE A 715 1.57 22.20 -9.23
N TRP A 716 1.91 21.90 -7.97
CA TRP A 716 2.60 22.81 -7.03
C TRP A 716 4.06 23.15 -7.41
N ARG A 717 4.55 22.59 -8.51
CA ARG A 717 5.86 22.84 -9.13
C ARG A 717 5.66 22.94 -10.64
N LYS A 718 6.64 23.54 -11.34
CA LYS A 718 6.61 23.61 -12.81
C LYS A 718 6.34 22.21 -13.40
N PRO A 719 5.34 22.05 -14.29
CA PRO A 719 5.03 20.77 -14.91
C PRO A 719 6.21 20.13 -15.65
N ASN A 720 6.29 18.80 -15.60
CA ASN A 720 7.22 18.00 -16.38
C ASN A 720 6.44 17.21 -17.44
N VAL A 721 6.22 17.83 -18.59
CA VAL A 721 5.45 17.26 -19.72
C VAL A 721 5.96 15.88 -20.13
N SER A 722 7.29 15.68 -20.16
CA SER A 722 7.90 14.38 -20.51
C SER A 722 7.54 13.27 -19.51
N HIS A 723 7.48 13.59 -18.21
CA HIS A 723 7.04 12.63 -17.19
C HIS A 723 5.52 12.40 -17.26
N MET A 724 4.75 13.48 -17.44
CA MET A 724 3.30 13.43 -17.59
C MET A 724 2.90 12.51 -18.75
N ARG A 725 3.55 12.64 -19.91
CA ARG A 725 3.41 11.72 -21.06
C ARG A 725 3.66 10.28 -20.64
N ALA A 726 4.84 9.96 -20.12
CA ALA A 726 5.22 8.60 -19.75
C ALA A 726 4.29 7.97 -18.69
N THR A 727 3.81 8.76 -17.72
CA THR A 727 2.77 8.31 -16.77
C THR A 727 1.48 7.97 -17.50
N LEU A 728 0.99 8.85 -18.38
CA LEU A 728 -0.25 8.64 -19.12
C LEU A 728 -0.16 7.45 -20.08
N ASP A 729 1.00 7.20 -20.70
CA ASP A 729 1.24 6.04 -21.57
C ASP A 729 1.17 4.73 -20.77
N VAL A 730 1.85 4.65 -19.61
CA VAL A 730 1.83 3.46 -18.73
C VAL A 730 0.44 3.18 -18.14
N LEU A 731 -0.29 4.22 -17.73
CA LEU A 731 -1.67 4.07 -17.24
C LEU A 731 -2.65 3.75 -18.37
N GLY A 732 -2.43 4.30 -19.57
CA GLY A 732 -3.23 4.02 -20.76
C GLY A 732 -3.08 2.58 -21.26
N ALA A 733 -1.90 1.99 -21.08
CA ALA A 733 -1.62 0.60 -21.48
C ALA A 733 -2.51 -0.45 -20.80
N ILE A 734 -3.10 -0.15 -19.62
CA ILE A 734 -4.08 -1.03 -18.97
C ILE A 734 -5.54 -0.79 -19.41
N ASN A 735 -5.74 -0.10 -20.55
CA ASN A 735 -7.00 0.16 -21.24
C ASN A 735 -8.13 0.58 -20.28
N THR A 736 -7.81 1.52 -19.38
CA THR A 736 -8.70 2.00 -18.32
C THR A 736 -8.74 3.53 -18.43
N PRO A 737 -9.91 4.15 -18.70
CA PRO A 737 -9.99 5.59 -18.99
C PRO A 737 -9.40 6.48 -17.90
N ILE A 738 -8.63 7.48 -18.31
CA ILE A 738 -7.94 8.42 -17.43
C ILE A 738 -8.67 9.77 -17.43
N TRP A 739 -8.86 10.35 -16.27
CA TRP A 739 -9.32 11.73 -16.12
C TRP A 739 -8.29 12.51 -15.28
N LEU A 740 -7.99 13.74 -15.69
CA LEU A 740 -7.47 14.74 -14.76
C LEU A 740 -8.67 15.29 -13.97
N THR A 741 -8.58 15.32 -12.65
CA THR A 741 -9.78 15.36 -11.79
C THR A 741 -9.87 16.55 -10.85
N GLU A 742 -8.75 17.20 -10.54
CA GLU A 742 -8.64 18.34 -9.62
C GLU A 742 -7.52 19.31 -10.09
N LEU A 743 -7.37 19.50 -11.41
CA LEU A 743 -6.23 20.18 -12.03
C LEU A 743 -6.10 21.64 -11.58
N ASP A 744 -4.97 21.96 -10.95
CA ASP A 744 -4.49 23.33 -10.80
C ASP A 744 -2.97 23.42 -10.95
N THR A 745 -2.46 24.66 -11.07
CA THR A 745 -1.03 24.95 -11.20
C THR A 745 -0.62 25.98 -10.15
N LYS A 746 0.63 25.92 -9.69
CA LYS A 746 1.16 26.81 -8.66
C LYS A 746 0.93 28.28 -9.02
N ARG A 747 0.38 29.05 -8.09
CA ARG A 747 0.33 30.51 -8.16
C ARG A 747 1.72 31.10 -8.44
N GLY A 748 1.82 31.90 -9.50
CA GLY A 748 3.05 32.53 -9.96
C GLY A 748 2.86 33.23 -11.32
N PRO A 749 3.86 33.96 -11.82
CA PRO A 749 3.77 34.68 -13.10
C PRO A 749 3.54 33.74 -14.30
N ASN A 750 3.92 32.47 -14.19
CA ASN A 750 3.75 31.47 -15.25
C ASN A 750 2.45 30.65 -15.14
N GLN A 751 1.62 30.84 -14.09
CA GLN A 751 0.53 29.92 -13.72
C GLN A 751 -0.37 29.53 -14.91
N ALA A 752 -0.78 30.53 -15.71
CA ALA A 752 -1.61 30.33 -16.90
C ALA A 752 -0.87 29.61 -18.05
N ALA A 753 0.42 29.90 -18.26
CA ALA A 753 1.23 29.26 -19.29
C ALA A 753 1.55 27.79 -18.97
N GLU A 754 1.73 27.48 -17.68
CA GLU A 754 1.89 26.12 -17.15
C GLU A 754 0.56 25.35 -17.17
N LEU A 755 -0.58 26.02 -16.91
CA LEU A 755 -1.91 25.43 -17.06
C LEU A 755 -2.20 25.07 -18.53
N GLU A 756 -1.87 25.97 -19.48
CA GLU A 756 -2.02 25.69 -20.91
C GLU A 756 -1.20 24.47 -21.34
N GLU A 757 0.03 24.35 -20.84
CA GLU A 757 0.96 23.25 -21.14
C GLU A 757 0.45 21.89 -20.63
N VAL A 758 -0.07 21.83 -19.40
CA VAL A 758 -0.67 20.60 -18.81
C VAL A 758 -1.98 20.24 -19.50
N MET A 759 -2.89 21.19 -19.69
CA MET A 759 -4.19 20.92 -20.30
C MET A 759 -4.02 20.37 -21.73
N ARG A 760 -3.10 20.95 -22.52
CA ARG A 760 -2.79 20.46 -23.87
C ARG A 760 -2.19 19.07 -23.87
N GLU A 761 -1.29 18.77 -22.93
CA GLU A 761 -0.68 17.45 -22.80
C GLU A 761 -1.76 16.38 -22.55
N ALA A 762 -2.59 16.59 -21.52
CA ALA A 762 -3.72 15.73 -21.20
C ALA A 762 -4.71 15.59 -22.37
N PHE A 763 -5.10 16.69 -23.02
CA PHE A 763 -6.02 16.62 -24.16
C PHE A 763 -5.42 15.82 -25.33
N SER A 764 -4.11 15.89 -25.54
CA SER A 764 -3.41 15.21 -26.65
C SER A 764 -3.21 13.69 -26.46
N HIS A 765 -3.30 13.16 -25.24
CA HIS A 765 -3.01 11.75 -24.92
C HIS A 765 -4.25 10.85 -25.06
N PRO A 766 -4.25 9.76 -25.88
CA PRO A 766 -5.47 9.04 -26.27
C PRO A 766 -6.33 8.51 -25.11
N ALA A 767 -5.72 8.02 -24.02
CA ALA A 767 -6.47 7.44 -22.89
C ALA A 767 -7.17 8.46 -21.97
N VAL A 768 -6.97 9.77 -22.17
CA VAL A 768 -7.57 10.81 -21.31
C VAL A 768 -8.95 11.24 -21.82
N GLU A 769 -10.01 11.01 -21.04
CA GLU A 769 -11.40 11.34 -21.38
C GLU A 769 -11.96 12.57 -20.64
N GLY A 770 -11.34 12.99 -19.53
CA GLY A 770 -11.77 14.11 -18.68
C GLY A 770 -10.62 15.01 -18.23
N ILE A 771 -10.87 16.33 -18.10
CA ILE A 771 -9.96 17.31 -17.48
C ILE A 771 -10.80 18.29 -16.65
N ILE A 772 -10.85 18.07 -15.33
CA ILE A 772 -11.54 18.91 -14.36
C ILE A 772 -10.56 19.91 -13.75
N VAL A 773 -10.88 21.20 -13.76
CA VAL A 773 -10.00 22.27 -13.24
C VAL A 773 -10.45 22.68 -11.82
N TRP A 774 -9.55 22.65 -10.83
CA TRP A 774 -9.84 23.02 -9.42
C TRP A 774 -9.84 24.54 -9.16
N GLY A 775 -9.95 25.34 -10.23
CA GLY A 775 -9.91 26.80 -10.23
C GLY A 775 -11.23 27.52 -9.92
N GLY A 776 -12.19 26.83 -9.29
CA GLY A 776 -13.52 27.37 -8.97
C GLY A 776 -13.48 28.60 -8.07
N TRP A 777 -14.42 29.53 -8.27
CA TRP A 777 -14.45 30.78 -7.50
C TRP A 777 -14.68 30.54 -6.01
N LYS A 778 -13.83 31.20 -5.21
CA LYS A 778 -13.78 31.10 -3.75
C LYS A 778 -13.67 32.54 -3.19
N PRO A 779 -14.69 33.08 -2.49
CA PRO A 779 -14.74 34.50 -2.08
C PRO A 779 -13.51 35.00 -1.32
N THR A 780 -12.86 34.10 -0.58
CA THR A 780 -11.64 34.38 0.19
C THR A 780 -10.36 34.22 -0.64
N GLY A 781 -10.25 33.22 -1.52
CA GLY A 781 -9.04 32.95 -2.31
C GLY A 781 -8.90 33.83 -3.56
N CYS A 782 -10.02 34.28 -4.13
CA CYS A 782 -10.06 35.10 -5.35
C CYS A 782 -10.23 36.61 -5.08
N ASN A 783 -9.94 37.05 -3.85
CA ASN A 783 -10.02 38.46 -3.45
C ASN A 783 -8.82 39.28 -3.95
N GLN A 784 -8.95 40.60 -4.00
CA GLN A 784 -7.90 41.46 -4.57
C GLN A 784 -6.55 41.35 -3.83
N THR A 785 -6.55 41.23 -2.50
CA THR A 785 -5.33 41.06 -1.69
C THR A 785 -4.58 39.79 -2.07
N CYS A 786 -5.30 38.69 -2.29
CA CYS A 786 -4.71 37.48 -2.88
C CYS A 786 -4.16 37.79 -4.28
N LEU A 787 -5.00 38.34 -5.17
CA LEU A 787 -4.69 38.54 -6.58
C LEU A 787 -3.47 39.44 -6.84
N THR A 788 -3.28 40.50 -6.07
CA THR A 788 -2.17 41.46 -6.26
C THR A 788 -0.86 41.08 -5.57
N ASP A 789 -0.84 40.05 -4.71
CA ASP A 789 0.38 39.69 -3.99
C ASP A 789 1.46 39.16 -4.95
N LYS A 790 2.65 39.78 -4.87
CA LYS A 790 3.82 39.44 -5.67
C LYS A 790 4.77 38.48 -4.93
N ASN A 791 4.55 38.22 -3.64
CA ASN A 791 5.29 37.25 -2.86
C ASN A 791 4.67 35.84 -3.01
N TYR A 792 4.93 35.21 -4.15
CA TYR A 792 4.46 33.85 -4.47
C TYR A 792 5.10 32.72 -3.62
N GLU A 793 5.87 33.08 -2.59
CA GLU A 793 6.45 32.15 -1.61
C GLU A 793 5.77 32.23 -0.24
N VAL A 794 5.23 33.39 0.14
CA VAL A 794 4.55 33.63 1.43
C VAL A 794 3.18 34.25 1.20
N LEU A 795 2.26 33.45 0.67
CA LEU A 795 0.90 33.88 0.33
C LEU A 795 -0.02 33.94 1.56
N PRO A 796 -0.98 34.89 1.63
CA PRO A 796 -1.95 34.93 2.71
C PRO A 796 -2.84 33.69 2.74
N LYS A 797 -3.38 33.36 3.93
CA LYS A 797 -4.15 32.12 4.15
C LYS A 797 -5.38 32.03 3.23
N GLY A 798 -5.37 31.06 2.32
CA GLY A 798 -6.42 30.84 1.30
C GLY A 798 -6.08 31.39 -0.10
N CYS A 799 -5.00 32.15 -0.26
CA CYS A 799 -4.58 32.73 -1.55
C CYS A 799 -3.68 31.81 -2.40
N ALA A 800 -3.41 30.58 -1.93
CA ALA A 800 -2.50 29.63 -2.57
C ALA A 800 -3.14 28.84 -3.73
N GLU A 801 -4.46 28.61 -3.65
CA GLU A 801 -5.23 27.90 -4.66
C GLU A 801 -5.40 28.73 -5.94
N MET A 802 -5.60 28.06 -7.08
CA MET A 802 -5.87 28.74 -8.35
C MET A 802 -7.30 29.29 -8.41
N CYS A 803 -7.48 30.44 -9.05
CA CYS A 803 -8.79 31.00 -9.41
C CYS A 803 -8.83 31.25 -10.92
N LEU A 804 -9.93 30.87 -11.59
CA LEU A 804 -10.17 31.28 -12.98
C LEU A 804 -10.80 32.68 -13.10
N ILE A 805 -11.46 33.16 -12.03
CA ILE A 805 -12.10 34.49 -11.96
C ILE A 805 -11.84 35.21 -10.64
N ASP A 806 -11.94 36.54 -10.66
CA ASP A 806 -11.90 37.41 -9.48
C ASP A 806 -13.24 37.48 -8.74
N ASN A 807 -13.27 38.21 -7.61
CA ASN A 807 -14.51 38.50 -6.86
C ASN A 807 -15.52 39.41 -7.58
N ASN A 808 -15.21 39.91 -8.78
CA ASN A 808 -16.13 40.63 -9.67
C ASN A 808 -16.65 39.72 -10.81
N PHE A 809 -16.33 38.42 -10.77
CA PHE A 809 -16.64 37.41 -11.79
C PHE A 809 -16.04 37.71 -13.18
N LYS A 810 -14.90 38.43 -13.21
CA LYS A 810 -14.09 38.65 -14.41
C LYS A 810 -13.00 37.58 -14.51
N ASN A 811 -12.68 37.16 -15.73
CA ASN A 811 -11.58 36.23 -15.99
C ASN A 811 -10.25 36.76 -15.43
N LEU A 812 -9.47 35.83 -14.92
CA LEU A 812 -8.03 35.94 -14.67
C LEU A 812 -7.28 35.24 -15.81
N PRO A 813 -5.96 35.44 -16.00
CA PRO A 813 -5.21 34.83 -17.10
C PRO A 813 -5.33 33.30 -17.20
N ALA A 814 -5.56 32.60 -16.08
CA ALA A 814 -5.87 31.17 -16.08
C ALA A 814 -7.25 30.85 -16.66
N GLY A 815 -8.27 31.68 -16.37
CA GLY A 815 -9.61 31.58 -16.96
C GLY A 815 -9.59 31.90 -18.46
N ASP A 816 -8.79 32.87 -18.89
CA ASP A 816 -8.61 33.18 -20.32
C ASP A 816 -7.93 32.03 -21.09
N VAL A 817 -7.00 31.31 -20.45
CA VAL A 817 -6.42 30.07 -21.00
C VAL A 817 -7.48 28.97 -21.13
N VAL A 818 -8.34 28.79 -20.13
CA VAL A 818 -9.44 27.80 -20.20
C VAL A 818 -10.44 28.18 -21.31
N ASP A 819 -10.89 29.44 -21.37
CA ASP A 819 -11.79 29.91 -22.43
C ASP A 819 -11.14 29.79 -23.83
N LYS A 820 -9.85 30.08 -23.97
CA LYS A 820 -9.07 29.87 -25.20
C LYS A 820 -9.10 28.39 -25.62
N LEU A 821 -8.75 27.47 -24.73
CA LEU A 821 -8.68 26.03 -25.04
C LEU A 821 -10.06 25.43 -25.33
N ILE A 822 -11.11 25.86 -24.62
CA ILE A 822 -12.52 25.53 -24.92
C ILE A 822 -12.93 26.00 -26.33
N ASN A 823 -12.37 27.12 -26.79
CA ASN A 823 -12.60 27.64 -28.14
C ASN A 823 -11.76 26.94 -29.22
N GLU A 824 -10.55 26.46 -28.91
CA GLU A 824 -9.72 25.65 -29.82
C GLU A 824 -10.25 24.21 -29.97
N TRP A 825 -10.76 23.60 -28.89
CA TRP A 825 -11.14 22.18 -28.83
C TRP A 825 -12.62 21.91 -29.09
N LYS A 826 -13.21 22.72 -29.97
CA LYS A 826 -14.58 22.53 -30.45
C LYS A 826 -14.64 22.70 -31.96
N THR A 827 -15.58 22.02 -32.57
CA THR A 827 -16.01 22.37 -33.94
C THR A 827 -16.98 23.54 -33.83
N THR A 828 -16.73 24.60 -34.59
CA THR A 828 -17.68 25.71 -34.80
C THR A 828 -18.73 25.32 -35.86
N ASN A 829 -19.68 26.21 -36.16
CA ASN A 829 -20.60 25.97 -37.27
C ASN A 829 -19.83 26.00 -38.60
N VAL A 830 -19.61 24.83 -39.19
CA VAL A 830 -18.99 24.68 -40.51
C VAL A 830 -20.03 24.94 -41.60
N THR A 831 -19.72 25.83 -42.53
CA THR A 831 -20.51 26.10 -43.73
C THR A 831 -19.61 26.08 -44.97
N GLY A 832 -20.17 25.67 -46.11
CA GLY A 832 -19.45 25.63 -47.37
C GLY A 832 -20.37 25.23 -48.53
N VAL A 833 -19.80 25.19 -49.73
CA VAL A 833 -20.47 24.75 -50.96
C VAL A 833 -19.84 23.43 -51.39
N THR A 834 -20.63 22.52 -51.94
CA THR A 834 -20.12 21.27 -52.52
C THR A 834 -19.31 21.53 -53.78
N ASP A 835 -18.37 20.66 -54.10
CA ASP A 835 -17.69 20.62 -55.39
C ASP A 835 -18.60 20.14 -56.53
N GLY A 836 -18.01 19.96 -57.72
CA GLY A 836 -18.71 19.51 -58.93
C GLY A 836 -19.23 18.07 -58.88
N ASP A 837 -18.69 17.22 -57.98
CA ASP A 837 -19.18 15.86 -57.73
C ASP A 837 -20.25 15.82 -56.62
N GLY A 838 -20.55 16.97 -55.99
CA GLY A 838 -21.52 17.10 -54.91
C GLY A 838 -20.95 16.79 -53.53
N VAL A 839 -19.63 16.77 -53.37
CA VAL A 839 -18.94 16.45 -52.12
C VAL A 839 -18.57 17.73 -51.36
N PHE A 840 -18.65 17.68 -50.02
CA PHE A 840 -18.11 18.72 -49.14
C PHE A 840 -17.40 18.04 -47.96
N GLU A 841 -16.09 18.22 -47.86
CA GLU A 841 -15.26 17.63 -46.79
C GLU A 841 -14.82 18.68 -45.77
N HIS A 842 -14.90 18.34 -44.49
CA HIS A 842 -14.33 19.15 -43.41
C HIS A 842 -13.91 18.30 -42.22
N LYS A 843 -12.84 18.71 -41.51
CA LYS A 843 -12.34 18.01 -40.33
C LYS A 843 -13.01 18.52 -39.06
N VAL A 844 -13.92 17.75 -38.50
CA VAL A 844 -14.59 18.02 -37.22
C VAL A 844 -13.84 17.37 -36.04
N PHE A 845 -14.21 17.70 -34.80
CA PHE A 845 -13.96 16.85 -33.63
C PHE A 845 -15.06 15.77 -33.57
N LEU A 846 -14.91 14.72 -32.75
CA LEU A 846 -15.99 13.75 -32.57
C LEU A 846 -17.16 14.40 -31.80
N GLY A 847 -18.41 14.07 -32.15
CA GLY A 847 -19.58 14.64 -31.48
C GLY A 847 -20.87 14.61 -32.30
N ASP A 848 -21.97 14.97 -31.65
CA ASP A 848 -23.29 14.98 -32.29
C ASP A 848 -23.50 16.26 -33.10
N TYR A 849 -23.47 16.12 -34.43
CA TYR A 849 -23.69 17.21 -35.36
C TYR A 849 -25.13 17.26 -35.89
N SER A 850 -25.52 18.42 -36.43
CA SER A 850 -26.74 18.57 -37.21
C SER A 850 -26.41 19.21 -38.56
N VAL A 851 -26.15 18.38 -39.56
CA VAL A 851 -25.91 18.83 -40.93
C VAL A 851 -27.18 19.45 -41.51
N THR A 852 -27.04 20.55 -42.23
CA THR A 852 -28.09 21.15 -43.06
C THR A 852 -27.50 21.43 -44.45
N TYR A 853 -28.32 21.28 -45.49
CA TYR A 853 -27.93 21.61 -46.85
C TYR A 853 -29.10 22.25 -47.61
N SER A 854 -28.77 23.09 -48.58
CA SER A 854 -29.69 23.71 -49.51
C SER A 854 -29.23 23.42 -50.93
N HIS A 855 -30.17 23.28 -51.86
CA HIS A 855 -29.88 23.09 -53.27
C HIS A 855 -30.89 23.93 -54.08
N PRO A 856 -30.46 24.75 -55.06
CA PRO A 856 -31.35 25.70 -55.74
C PRO A 856 -32.61 25.08 -56.36
N LEU A 857 -32.52 23.82 -56.78
CA LEU A 857 -33.63 23.08 -57.42
C LEU A 857 -34.40 22.14 -56.47
N ILE A 858 -34.10 22.10 -55.17
CA ILE A 858 -34.77 21.21 -54.20
C ILE A 858 -35.33 22.05 -53.03
N PRO A 859 -36.65 22.30 -52.98
CA PRO A 859 -37.26 23.08 -51.90
C PRO A 859 -37.29 22.29 -50.58
N ARG A 860 -36.31 22.58 -49.70
CA ARG A 860 -36.21 22.20 -48.28
C ARG A 860 -36.00 20.71 -47.93
N PRO A 861 -34.75 20.20 -48.00
CA PRO A 861 -34.38 18.90 -47.43
C PRO A 861 -33.53 19.03 -46.15
N VAL A 862 -34.15 19.16 -44.97
CA VAL A 862 -33.42 19.10 -43.68
C VAL A 862 -33.29 17.64 -43.22
N LYS A 863 -32.07 17.12 -43.11
CA LYS A 863 -31.76 15.80 -42.54
C LYS A 863 -30.63 15.89 -41.52
N LYS A 864 -30.91 15.53 -40.26
CA LYS A 864 -29.90 15.40 -39.20
C LYS A 864 -29.17 14.05 -39.32
N TYR A 865 -27.88 14.05 -39.01
CA TYR A 865 -27.03 12.86 -38.90
C TYR A 865 -26.06 13.07 -37.72
N SER A 866 -26.06 12.19 -36.71
CA SER A 866 -24.94 12.11 -35.74
C SER A 866 -23.72 11.47 -36.41
N VAL A 867 -22.53 11.75 -35.88
CA VAL A 867 -21.22 11.30 -36.39
C VAL A 867 -20.45 10.61 -35.27
#